data_AF-A0A9P3IPR6-F1
#
_entry.id   AF-A0A9P3IPR6-F1
#
_cell.length_a   1.000
_cell.length_b   1.000
_cell.length_c   1.000
_cell.angle_alpha   90.00
_cell.angle_beta   90.00
_cell.angle_gamma   90.00
#
_symmetry.space_group_name_H-M   'P 1'
#
loop_
_entity.id
_entity.type
_entity.pdbx_description
1 polymer ?
#
loop_
_entity_poly.entity_id
_entity_poly.type
_entity_poly.pdbx_seq_one_letter_code
_entity_poly.pdbx_strand_id
1 'polypeptide(L)'
;MDDNLGFDFPIPLRPEDDNLETGPSSGSYPVADGEAGSDRGGGGGGGGGGGGGVGEGGGGGGGGGGGGGGWQGEDVEWQGGPMSDFQGLPTRVEPEPADVEGMNVPMPDVTLRDELSESLMPLKWVLFPEADPVQQFRDKTWKEKIWIFLVGVFPILSWLPKYDLRFYLLGDIIGGLSIAIMSVPQDVSYAKYANAPKEFALYTSFLPPLLYAILGSSKHMVIGPVSVVSQLLGEQLKGQVDPTEDPALYNSMLITTTFLCGLFQLAMGLLRMGFLVDLLSQPTIAGFLAGCSLTIALQQLKPILGYTDFTLSTSIVSIFQAVRDYSHEFQWRSFALGFSFFVFLTILRILTKMYPKSKALFYSNALGPIFSIVLSTIIVGTTGIYNKGVTTVGTIKRGMGNMSSVWAIDLHHEYTDEVALIALYAALVSLAESIGIGRTFAGMYGYHIDGNKELIAYGAMNLSGSFTSCYVATGSFSRTAVNILAGAHTALTQIILSITMLVVLLAAAPAFQYVPSCVVGAIIANSVLNLLDFKAAFQIWRVDKLDFVVMLGCFLGIIFGSPEIGLLVASIFSFLKLLLRIVRPHIRLLGLLPGGAATAVSVLQFPNSTLCEGIVMLRIESPLYFPAANFCRQRIKKLCDAYARGYQQPVRHCILDLSVMHDIDVSGIDGLKELHRDLSEKSIQLCLASASRDVLRKLWDANFLAEMGEQWLFVTPADAVKLCRSVAVAAPAIKEQDELLASVQVYDI
;
A
#
# COMPACT_ATOMS: atom_id res chain seq x y z
N MET A 1 -26.20 -23.42 -14.15
CA MET A 1 -25.26 -24.21 -13.32
C MET A 1 -24.53 -23.18 -12.49
N ASP A 2 -24.96 -23.07 -11.25
CA ASP A 2 -24.97 -21.79 -10.55
C ASP A 2 -24.03 -21.89 -9.35
N ASP A 3 -22.75 -21.60 -9.59
CA ASP A 3 -21.69 -21.60 -8.58
C ASP A 3 -21.77 -20.38 -7.65
N ASN A 4 -22.93 -20.20 -7.01
CA ASN A 4 -23.19 -19.12 -6.06
C ASN A 4 -22.73 -19.52 -4.64
N LEU A 5 -21.50 -20.02 -4.53
CA LEU A 5 -20.84 -20.38 -3.27
C LEU A 5 -20.06 -19.19 -2.70
N GLY A 6 -20.82 -18.17 -2.29
CA GLY A 6 -20.33 -16.98 -1.59
C GLY A 6 -19.77 -17.31 -0.20
N PHE A 7 -18.53 -17.79 -0.14
CA PHE A 7 -17.79 -17.88 1.12
C PHE A 7 -17.23 -16.51 1.50
N ASP A 8 -18.02 -15.75 2.26
CA ASP A 8 -17.52 -14.65 3.07
C ASP A 8 -16.76 -15.18 4.29
N PHE A 9 -15.69 -14.48 4.65
CA PHE A 9 -15.00 -14.72 5.91
C PHE A 9 -15.81 -14.08 7.03
N PRO A 10 -16.18 -14.83 8.10
CA PRO A 10 -16.80 -14.23 9.28
C PRO A 10 -15.75 -13.45 10.07
N ILE A 11 -15.54 -12.19 9.67
CA ILE A 11 -15.03 -11.14 10.56
C ILE A 11 -15.97 -11.13 11.79
N PRO A 12 -15.46 -11.05 13.03
CA PRO A 12 -16.31 -11.01 14.22
C PRO A 12 -17.32 -9.87 14.13
N LEU A 13 -18.55 -10.15 14.56
CA LEU A 13 -19.75 -9.35 14.27
C LEU A 13 -19.53 -7.84 14.48
N ARG A 14 -19.75 -7.08 13.41
CA ARG A 14 -19.90 -5.63 13.45
C ARG A 14 -21.14 -5.30 14.31
N PRO A 15 -21.08 -4.33 15.24
CA PRO A 15 -22.27 -3.70 15.76
C PRO A 15 -23.06 -3.04 14.62
N GLU A 16 -24.38 -2.99 14.75
CA GLU A 16 -25.21 -2.11 13.94
C GLU A 16 -25.24 -0.75 14.65
N ASP A 17 -24.58 0.27 14.06
CA ASP A 17 -24.47 1.61 14.62
C ASP A 17 -25.78 2.42 14.44
N ASP A 18 -26.83 1.99 15.12
CA ASP A 18 -28.05 2.78 15.34
C ASP A 18 -27.72 3.95 16.28
N ASN A 19 -27.11 5.02 15.74
CA ASN A 19 -27.20 6.43 16.16
C ASN A 19 -26.19 7.31 15.37
N LEU A 20 -26.60 7.81 14.20
CA LEU A 20 -25.93 8.94 13.53
C LEU A 20 -26.68 10.24 13.84
N GLU A 21 -26.29 10.93 14.91
CA GLU A 21 -26.71 12.32 15.14
C GLU A 21 -26.12 13.22 14.03
N THR A 22 -26.94 14.15 13.53
CA THR A 22 -26.65 14.93 12.33
C THR A 22 -25.94 16.26 12.64
N GLY A 23 -24.72 16.42 12.11
CA GLY A 23 -24.03 17.71 12.00
C GLY A 23 -24.17 18.28 10.58
N PRO A 24 -24.46 19.59 10.39
CA PRO A 24 -24.85 20.11 9.09
C PRO A 24 -23.66 20.40 8.15
N SER A 25 -23.69 19.81 6.95
CA SER A 25 -22.95 20.31 5.78
C SER A 25 -23.93 20.79 4.71
N SER A 26 -23.71 22.01 4.20
CA SER A 26 -24.69 22.72 3.38
C SER A 26 -24.55 22.49 1.87
N GLY A 27 -25.68 22.24 1.20
CA GLY A 27 -25.96 22.83 -0.12
C GLY A 27 -25.56 22.03 -1.37
N SER A 28 -26.48 21.17 -1.82
CA SER A 28 -26.62 20.81 -3.25
C SER A 28 -28.10 20.65 -3.59
N TYR A 29 -28.51 21.05 -4.80
CA TYR A 29 -29.92 21.23 -5.18
C TYR A 29 -30.67 19.92 -5.48
N PRO A 30 -32.03 19.90 -5.40
CA PRO A 30 -32.82 18.68 -5.42
C PRO A 30 -33.23 18.22 -6.83
N VAL A 31 -33.43 16.91 -6.96
CA VAL A 31 -34.35 16.29 -7.93
C VAL A 31 -35.42 15.58 -7.11
N ALA A 32 -36.69 15.73 -7.47
CA ALA A 32 -37.82 15.23 -6.67
C ALA A 32 -38.36 13.91 -7.24
N ASP A 33 -38.20 12.82 -6.48
CA ASP A 33 -39.05 11.64 -6.60
C ASP A 33 -40.41 11.91 -5.92
N GLY A 34 -41.48 11.28 -6.42
CA GLY A 34 -42.79 11.45 -5.83
C GLY A 34 -43.92 10.66 -6.47
N GLU A 35 -43.97 9.34 -6.23
CA GLU A 35 -45.24 8.63 -6.16
C GLU A 35 -45.15 7.37 -5.28
N ALA A 36 -46.21 7.09 -4.51
CA ALA A 36 -46.31 5.97 -3.57
C ALA A 36 -47.79 5.59 -3.35
N GLY A 37 -48.06 4.37 -2.86
CA GLY A 37 -49.38 4.05 -2.30
C GLY A 37 -50.29 3.13 -3.13
N SER A 38 -49.74 2.06 -3.71
CA SER A 38 -50.27 0.68 -3.65
C SER A 38 -51.79 0.40 -3.47
N ASP A 39 -52.28 -0.49 -4.36
CA ASP A 39 -53.07 -1.70 -4.05
C ASP A 39 -54.59 -1.75 -4.40
N ARG A 40 -54.99 -2.95 -4.89
CA ARG A 40 -56.34 -3.53 -5.08
C ARG A 40 -57.26 -2.99 -6.19
N GLY A 41 -57.93 -3.95 -6.86
CA GLY A 41 -59.09 -3.74 -7.72
C GLY A 41 -58.96 -4.42 -9.07
N GLY A 42 -59.40 -5.67 -9.20
CA GLY A 42 -59.29 -6.44 -10.45
C GLY A 42 -60.64 -6.71 -11.13
N GLY A 43 -60.59 -6.93 -12.45
CA GLY A 43 -61.68 -7.53 -13.23
C GLY A 43 -62.68 -6.54 -13.86
N GLY A 44 -62.73 -6.53 -15.19
CA GLY A 44 -63.71 -5.76 -15.97
C GLY A 44 -63.20 -5.48 -17.39
N GLY A 45 -63.72 -6.20 -18.38
CA GLY A 45 -63.47 -5.91 -19.80
C GLY A 45 -64.68 -5.26 -20.46
N GLY A 46 -64.48 -4.67 -21.64
CA GLY A 46 -65.55 -4.09 -22.46
C GLY A 46 -65.05 -2.92 -23.29
N GLY A 47 -64.95 -3.11 -24.61
CA GLY A 47 -64.62 -2.02 -25.55
C GLY A 47 -65.85 -1.16 -25.89
N GLY A 48 -65.62 0.00 -26.50
CA GLY A 48 -66.69 0.89 -26.97
C GLY A 48 -66.14 2.07 -27.77
N GLY A 49 -66.45 2.14 -29.06
CA GLY A 49 -65.82 3.08 -29.99
C GLY A 49 -66.30 4.53 -29.94
N GLY A 50 -65.43 5.43 -30.41
CA GLY A 50 -65.70 6.27 -31.58
C GLY A 50 -66.39 7.64 -31.40
N GLY A 51 -65.81 8.65 -32.07
CA GLY A 51 -66.61 9.57 -32.91
C GLY A 51 -66.62 11.09 -32.61
N GLY A 52 -65.90 11.85 -33.43
CA GLY A 52 -66.43 13.08 -34.07
C GLY A 52 -66.28 14.46 -33.38
N GLY A 53 -66.34 15.53 -34.22
CA GLY A 53 -66.34 16.97 -33.82
C GLY A 53 -64.93 17.58 -33.73
N VAL A 54 -64.44 18.57 -34.51
CA VAL A 54 -64.94 19.71 -35.33
C VAL A 54 -64.99 21.07 -34.59
N GLY A 55 -64.37 22.09 -35.20
CA GLY A 55 -64.28 23.51 -34.78
C GLY A 55 -62.81 23.97 -34.73
N GLU A 56 -62.20 24.82 -35.58
CA GLU A 56 -62.53 26.10 -36.29
C GLU A 56 -61.97 27.38 -35.63
N GLY A 57 -61.39 28.27 -36.47
CA GLY A 57 -60.91 29.63 -36.14
C GLY A 57 -59.37 29.79 -35.96
N GLY A 58 -58.69 30.81 -36.50
CA GLY A 58 -59.08 31.79 -37.54
C GLY A 58 -58.19 33.07 -37.61
N GLY A 59 -57.65 33.42 -38.80
CA GLY A 59 -56.90 34.68 -39.12
C GLY A 59 -55.42 34.73 -38.66
N GLY A 60 -54.48 35.55 -39.17
CA GLY A 60 -54.41 36.56 -40.27
C GLY A 60 -53.33 37.65 -39.96
N GLY A 61 -52.65 38.39 -40.86
CA GLY A 61 -52.50 38.41 -42.33
C GLY A 61 -51.78 39.70 -42.86
N GLY A 62 -50.95 39.63 -43.94
CA GLY A 62 -50.19 40.76 -44.55
C GLY A 62 -48.71 40.88 -44.14
N GLY A 63 -47.76 41.56 -44.82
CA GLY A 63 -47.72 42.29 -46.12
C GLY A 63 -47.28 43.77 -46.02
N GLY A 64 -46.37 44.36 -46.82
CA GLY A 64 -45.44 43.88 -47.88
C GLY A 64 -44.82 45.02 -48.75
N GLY A 65 -43.61 44.85 -49.32
CA GLY A 65 -42.87 45.85 -50.17
C GLY A 65 -41.54 46.37 -49.55
N GLY A 66 -40.62 47.09 -50.23
CA GLY A 66 -40.45 47.39 -51.67
C GLY A 66 -39.68 48.71 -52.00
N GLY A 67 -38.56 48.66 -52.75
CA GLY A 67 -37.83 49.83 -53.34
C GLY A 67 -36.45 50.16 -52.71
N GLY A 68 -35.53 50.93 -53.34
CA GLY A 68 -35.45 51.37 -54.75
C GLY A 68 -34.64 52.67 -55.03
N GLY A 69 -33.45 52.58 -55.66
CA GLY A 69 -32.66 53.70 -56.25
C GLY A 69 -31.59 54.36 -55.34
N GLY A 70 -30.53 55.03 -55.85
CA GLY A 70 -30.02 55.10 -57.24
C GLY A 70 -28.92 56.17 -57.50
N TRP A 71 -28.17 56.00 -58.61
CA TRP A 71 -27.49 57.01 -59.45
C TRP A 71 -26.50 58.06 -58.88
N GLN A 72 -25.21 58.00 -59.26
CA GLN A 72 -24.53 58.85 -60.29
C GLN A 72 -22.99 58.63 -60.32
N GLY A 73 -22.29 59.17 -61.33
CA GLY A 73 -20.83 59.15 -61.49
C GLY A 73 -20.34 60.14 -62.56
N GLU A 74 -19.03 60.38 -62.66
CA GLU A 74 -18.37 61.27 -63.63
C GLU A 74 -17.02 60.69 -64.12
N ASP A 75 -16.64 60.98 -65.38
CA ASP A 75 -15.41 60.53 -66.05
C ASP A 75 -14.47 61.71 -66.37
N VAL A 76 -13.14 61.53 -66.29
CA VAL A 76 -12.12 62.43 -66.88
C VAL A 76 -10.89 61.61 -67.38
N GLU A 77 -10.18 62.11 -68.40
CA GLU A 77 -9.39 61.30 -69.35
C GLU A 77 -7.85 61.18 -69.17
N TRP A 78 -7.36 60.03 -69.64
CA TRP A 78 -6.07 59.68 -70.29
C TRP A 78 -4.98 60.71 -70.66
N GLN A 79 -3.72 60.32 -70.41
CA GLN A 79 -2.59 60.15 -71.39
C GLN A 79 -1.31 59.68 -70.64
N GLY A 80 -0.38 58.86 -71.15
CA GLY A 80 -0.25 58.11 -72.42
C GLY A 80 0.86 57.02 -72.32
N GLY A 81 1.07 56.21 -73.38
CA GLY A 81 2.00 55.05 -73.42
C GLY A 81 3.50 55.35 -73.67
N PRO A 82 4.38 54.35 -73.94
CA PRO A 82 4.14 53.20 -74.85
C PRO A 82 4.53 51.79 -74.32
N MET A 83 4.42 50.78 -75.19
CA MET A 83 4.53 49.32 -74.91
C MET A 83 5.94 48.71 -75.03
N SER A 84 6.23 47.68 -74.22
CA SER A 84 6.85 46.37 -74.58
C SER A 84 7.33 45.63 -73.30
N ASP A 85 7.27 44.30 -73.17
CA ASP A 85 6.39 43.32 -73.83
C ASP A 85 6.27 42.03 -72.97
N PHE A 86 5.13 41.33 -73.07
CA PHE A 86 4.86 39.94 -72.66
C PHE A 86 5.00 39.43 -71.19
N GLN A 87 3.89 38.82 -70.74
CA GLN A 87 3.74 37.73 -69.73
C GLN A 87 3.99 38.03 -68.23
N GLY A 88 3.17 37.57 -67.28
CA GLY A 88 1.86 36.91 -67.45
C GLY A 88 1.49 35.81 -66.43
N LEU A 89 1.46 36.10 -65.12
CA LEU A 89 0.89 35.23 -64.08
C LEU A 89 0.26 36.10 -62.97
N PRO A 90 -0.91 35.75 -62.41
CA PRO A 90 -1.45 36.47 -61.26
C PRO A 90 -0.62 36.18 -60.00
N THR A 91 -0.20 37.22 -59.30
CA THR A 91 0.38 37.09 -57.96
C THR A 91 -0.63 36.42 -57.03
N ARG A 92 -0.21 35.32 -56.39
CA ARG A 92 -0.98 34.64 -55.37
C ARG A 92 -1.23 35.63 -54.22
N VAL A 93 -2.47 36.07 -54.06
CA VAL A 93 -2.90 36.78 -52.85
C VAL A 93 -2.67 35.82 -51.68
N GLU A 94 -1.76 36.18 -50.78
CA GLU A 94 -1.67 35.52 -49.49
C GLU A 94 -2.98 35.84 -48.74
N PRO A 95 -3.73 34.83 -48.26
CA PRO A 95 -4.89 35.13 -47.44
C PRO A 95 -4.39 35.81 -46.17
N GLU A 96 -4.93 36.99 -45.86
CA GLU A 96 -4.75 37.58 -44.53
C GLU A 96 -5.14 36.55 -43.47
N PRO A 97 -4.40 36.43 -42.36
CA PRO A 97 -4.74 35.50 -41.30
C PRO A 97 -6.13 35.88 -40.77
N ALA A 98 -7.12 35.02 -41.00
CA ALA A 98 -8.45 35.24 -40.44
C ALA A 98 -8.33 35.36 -38.93
N ASP A 99 -9.01 36.36 -38.34
CA ASP A 99 -9.02 36.66 -36.91
C ASP A 99 -9.64 35.52 -36.09
N VAL A 100 -8.86 34.45 -35.90
CA VAL A 100 -9.08 33.49 -34.83
C VAL A 100 -8.57 34.17 -33.56
N GLU A 101 -9.50 34.58 -32.69
CA GLU A 101 -9.15 34.97 -31.32
C GLU A 101 -8.39 33.81 -30.67
N GLY A 102 -7.06 33.93 -30.61
CA GLY A 102 -6.20 32.99 -29.92
C GLY A 102 -6.64 32.94 -28.46
N MET A 103 -7.08 31.77 -27.99
CA MET A 103 -7.26 31.52 -26.57
C MET A 103 -5.88 31.44 -25.92
N ASN A 104 -5.25 32.60 -25.76
CA ASN A 104 -3.95 32.76 -25.11
C ASN A 104 -4.04 32.16 -23.71
N VAL A 105 -3.43 30.99 -23.54
CA VAL A 105 -3.38 30.30 -22.25
C VAL A 105 -2.62 31.23 -21.29
N PRO A 106 -3.24 31.70 -20.20
CA PRO A 106 -2.64 32.76 -19.38
C PRO A 106 -1.38 32.23 -18.71
N MET A 107 -0.24 32.83 -19.08
CA MET A 107 1.06 32.48 -18.52
C MET A 107 1.11 32.80 -17.01
N PRO A 108 1.48 31.85 -16.15
CA PRO A 108 1.50 32.08 -14.71
C PRO A 108 2.71 32.93 -14.28
N ASP A 109 2.46 34.17 -13.85
CA ASP A 109 3.39 34.93 -13.01
C ASP A 109 3.60 34.18 -11.69
N VAL A 110 4.85 33.79 -11.38
CA VAL A 110 5.21 33.05 -10.16
C VAL A 110 6.60 33.47 -9.70
N THR A 111 6.84 33.55 -8.37
CA THR A 111 8.16 33.93 -7.85
C THR A 111 9.04 32.71 -7.57
N LEU A 112 10.36 32.93 -7.54
CA LEU A 112 11.37 31.94 -7.15
C LEU A 112 11.18 31.41 -5.71
N ARG A 113 10.40 32.11 -4.87
CA ARG A 113 10.04 31.64 -3.53
C ARG A 113 8.92 30.61 -3.56
N ASP A 114 8.01 30.75 -4.52
CA ASP A 114 6.91 29.81 -4.74
C ASP A 114 7.43 28.54 -5.41
N GLU A 115 8.35 28.65 -6.39
CA GLU A 115 9.10 27.52 -6.99
C GLU A 115 9.70 26.59 -5.95
N LEU A 116 10.47 27.16 -5.00
CA LEU A 116 11.12 26.42 -3.92
C LEU A 116 10.10 25.76 -2.98
N SER A 117 8.89 26.32 -2.86
CA SER A 117 7.81 25.75 -2.06
C SER A 117 7.06 24.62 -2.80
N GLU A 118 6.84 24.75 -4.12
CA GLU A 118 6.23 23.74 -4.98
C GLU A 118 7.18 22.54 -5.16
N SER A 119 8.48 22.79 -5.40
CA SER A 119 9.51 21.74 -5.55
C SER A 119 9.77 20.96 -4.26
N LEU A 120 9.71 21.61 -3.09
CA LEU A 120 9.88 20.93 -1.79
C LEU A 120 8.57 20.34 -1.23
N MET A 121 7.41 20.59 -1.86
CA MET A 121 6.13 20.08 -1.35
C MET A 121 6.07 18.55 -1.22
N PRO A 122 6.56 17.73 -2.19
CA PRO A 122 6.59 16.27 -2.04
C PRO A 122 7.42 15.81 -0.83
N LEU A 123 8.58 16.43 -0.58
CA LEU A 123 9.40 16.15 0.60
C LEU A 123 8.71 16.57 1.90
N LYS A 124 7.99 17.70 1.87
CA LYS A 124 7.14 18.13 2.98
C LYS A 124 6.05 17.10 3.28
N TRP A 125 5.34 16.57 2.27
CA TRP A 125 4.31 15.55 2.47
C TRP A 125 4.86 14.23 3.01
N VAL A 126 6.07 13.81 2.60
CA VAL A 126 6.75 12.61 3.15
C VAL A 126 7.07 12.76 4.64
N LEU A 127 7.49 13.96 5.08
CA LEU A 127 7.83 14.25 6.48
C LEU A 127 6.61 14.70 7.33
N PHE A 128 5.55 15.18 6.68
CA PHE A 128 4.34 15.72 7.29
C PHE A 128 3.10 15.25 6.50
N PRO A 129 2.74 13.95 6.56
CA PRO A 129 1.62 13.40 5.80
C PRO A 129 0.24 13.77 6.38
N GLU A 130 0.14 13.96 7.70
CA GLU A 130 -1.01 14.64 8.30
C GLU A 130 -0.89 16.15 8.03
N ALA A 131 -2.00 16.79 7.63
CA ALA A 131 -2.07 18.21 7.30
C ALA A 131 -1.41 19.09 8.38
N ASP A 132 -0.58 20.05 7.93
CA ASP A 132 0.35 20.87 8.72
C ASP A 132 0.04 20.86 10.23
N PRO A 133 0.86 20.25 11.10
CA PRO A 133 0.50 20.09 12.51
C PRO A 133 0.22 21.45 13.19
N VAL A 134 0.84 22.52 12.70
CA VAL A 134 0.58 23.91 13.11
C VAL A 134 -0.88 24.35 12.84
N GLN A 135 -1.54 23.87 11.77
CA GLN A 135 -2.95 24.11 11.50
C GLN A 135 -3.86 23.45 12.55
N GLN A 136 -3.61 22.20 12.93
CA GLN A 136 -4.39 21.55 14.01
C GLN A 136 -4.33 22.33 15.34
N PHE A 137 -3.25 23.09 15.54
CA PHE A 137 -3.02 23.96 16.70
C PHE A 137 -3.38 25.44 16.48
N ARG A 138 -3.79 25.89 15.29
CA ARG A 138 -3.86 27.32 14.98
C ARG A 138 -4.94 28.04 15.78
N ASP A 139 -6.15 27.46 15.80
CA ASP A 139 -7.37 28.10 16.31
C ASP A 139 -7.90 27.50 17.63
N LYS A 140 -7.07 26.75 18.36
CA LYS A 140 -7.47 26.03 19.59
C LYS A 140 -6.87 26.64 20.87
N THR A 141 -7.50 26.41 22.01
CA THR A 141 -7.00 26.89 23.32
C THR A 141 -5.77 26.11 23.77
N TRP A 142 -4.95 26.70 24.64
CA TRP A 142 -3.71 26.08 25.17
C TRP A 142 -3.94 24.67 25.76
N LYS A 143 -5.08 24.45 26.43
CA LYS A 143 -5.45 23.13 26.98
C LYS A 143 -5.69 22.09 25.88
N GLU A 144 -6.37 22.46 24.80
CA GLU A 144 -6.61 21.59 23.66
C GLU A 144 -5.33 21.31 22.87
N LYS A 145 -4.41 22.28 22.76
CA LYS A 145 -3.08 22.06 22.15
C LYS A 145 -2.29 21.01 22.93
N ILE A 146 -2.27 21.12 24.27
CA ILE A 146 -1.65 20.10 25.14
C ILE A 146 -2.36 18.74 25.00
N TRP A 147 -3.70 18.71 24.98
CA TRP A 147 -4.45 17.46 24.84
C TRP A 147 -4.17 16.75 23.50
N ILE A 148 -4.17 17.49 22.39
CA ILE A 148 -3.85 16.95 21.05
C ILE A 148 -2.41 16.45 20.99
N PHE A 149 -1.46 17.18 21.58
CA PHE A 149 -0.06 16.72 21.69
C PHE A 149 0.05 15.44 22.51
N LEU A 150 -0.60 15.35 23.67
CA LEU A 150 -0.61 14.16 24.51
C LEU A 150 -1.27 12.96 23.81
N VAL A 151 -2.39 13.15 23.11
CA VAL A 151 -3.05 12.10 22.32
C VAL A 151 -2.19 11.66 21.12
N GLY A 152 -1.41 12.56 20.54
CA GLY A 152 -0.46 12.25 19.46
C GLY A 152 0.76 11.45 19.92
N VAL A 153 1.27 11.70 21.13
CA VAL A 153 2.41 10.98 21.73
C VAL A 153 1.98 9.70 22.45
N PHE A 154 0.77 9.66 23.02
CA PHE A 154 0.24 8.53 23.80
C PHE A 154 -1.08 8.04 23.22
N PRO A 155 -1.07 7.17 22.17
CA PRO A 155 -2.28 6.63 21.54
C PRO A 155 -3.28 5.96 22.49
N ILE A 156 -2.84 5.50 23.67
CA ILE A 156 -3.74 5.03 24.75
C ILE A 156 -4.82 6.05 25.13
N LEU A 157 -4.53 7.36 25.08
CA LEU A 157 -5.52 8.41 25.33
C LEU A 157 -6.58 8.53 24.21
N SER A 158 -6.35 7.93 23.04
CA SER A 158 -7.31 7.87 21.94
C SER A 158 -8.23 6.65 21.97
N TRP A 159 -7.73 5.49 22.42
CA TRP A 159 -8.47 4.22 22.39
C TRP A 159 -9.10 3.85 23.74
N LEU A 160 -8.44 4.15 24.87
CA LEU A 160 -8.95 3.79 26.19
C LEU A 160 -10.31 4.46 26.53
N PRO A 161 -10.57 5.74 26.17
CA PRO A 161 -11.90 6.35 26.37
C PRO A 161 -13.00 5.78 25.46
N LYS A 162 -12.62 5.04 24.41
CA LYS A 162 -13.54 4.41 23.44
C LYS A 162 -13.69 2.90 23.67
N TYR A 163 -13.25 2.41 24.83
CA TYR A 163 -13.18 0.98 25.13
C TYR A 163 -14.50 0.43 25.68
N ASP A 164 -15.21 -0.40 24.91
CA ASP A 164 -16.39 -1.10 25.42
C ASP A 164 -16.02 -2.34 26.25
N LEU A 165 -16.15 -2.20 27.56
CA LEU A 165 -15.94 -3.23 28.58
C LEU A 165 -16.85 -4.47 28.44
N ARG A 166 -17.97 -4.38 27.73
CA ARG A 166 -18.93 -5.49 27.55
C ARG A 166 -18.58 -6.37 26.37
N PHE A 167 -18.01 -5.82 25.30
CA PHE A 167 -17.69 -6.55 24.08
C PHE A 167 -16.23 -7.00 24.01
N TYR A 168 -15.27 -6.13 24.32
CA TYR A 168 -13.85 -6.42 24.08
C TYR A 168 -13.13 -7.09 25.25
N LEU A 169 -13.55 -6.81 26.49
CA LEU A 169 -12.82 -7.21 27.70
C LEU A 169 -12.57 -8.72 27.82
N LEU A 170 -13.56 -9.54 27.46
CA LEU A 170 -13.41 -11.00 27.55
C LEU A 170 -12.43 -11.55 26.50
N GLY A 171 -12.48 -11.03 25.27
CA GLY A 171 -11.53 -11.39 24.21
C GLY A 171 -10.10 -10.94 24.55
N ASP A 172 -9.93 -9.71 25.02
CA ASP A 172 -8.63 -9.16 25.40
C ASP A 172 -8.02 -9.88 26.62
N ILE A 173 -8.83 -10.33 27.59
CA ILE A 173 -8.39 -11.19 28.71
C ILE A 173 -7.93 -12.56 28.21
N ILE A 174 -8.72 -13.23 27.37
CA ILE A 174 -8.37 -14.56 26.85
C ILE A 174 -7.12 -14.47 25.96
N GLY A 175 -6.98 -13.42 25.15
CA GLY A 175 -5.78 -13.13 24.36
C GLY A 175 -4.54 -12.95 25.23
N GLY A 176 -4.53 -11.95 26.12
CA GLY A 176 -3.39 -11.65 26.98
C GLY A 176 -2.93 -12.84 27.84
N LEU A 177 -3.88 -13.61 28.39
CA LEU A 177 -3.58 -14.82 29.17
C LEU A 177 -3.04 -15.96 28.29
N SER A 178 -3.61 -16.20 27.10
CA SER A 178 -3.12 -17.20 26.15
C SER A 178 -1.67 -16.92 25.74
N ILE A 179 -1.38 -15.65 25.44
CA ILE A 179 -0.05 -15.20 25.03
C ILE A 179 0.95 -15.34 26.17
N ALA A 180 0.62 -14.90 27.40
CA ALA A 180 1.56 -14.95 28.51
C ALA A 180 2.01 -16.40 28.81
N ILE A 181 1.06 -17.33 28.86
CA ILE A 181 1.36 -18.75 29.10
C ILE A 181 2.17 -19.35 27.93
N MET A 182 1.91 -18.92 26.69
CA MET A 182 2.68 -19.35 25.51
C MET A 182 4.07 -18.69 25.40
N SER A 183 4.25 -17.47 25.92
CA SER A 183 5.50 -16.71 25.75
C SER A 183 6.62 -17.32 26.56
N VAL A 184 6.39 -17.70 27.83
CA VAL A 184 7.41 -18.32 28.70
C VAL A 184 8.25 -19.44 28.03
N PRO A 185 7.67 -20.47 27.37
CA PRO A 185 8.44 -21.48 26.62
C PRO A 185 9.16 -20.94 25.37
N GLN A 186 8.61 -19.94 24.68
CA GLN A 186 9.27 -19.29 23.54
C GLN A 186 10.45 -18.44 24.00
N ASP A 187 10.24 -17.59 25.00
CA ASP A 187 11.20 -16.65 25.58
C ASP A 187 12.43 -17.39 26.12
N VAL A 188 12.22 -18.50 26.85
CA VAL A 188 13.29 -19.39 27.34
C VAL A 188 14.04 -20.10 26.20
N SER A 189 13.45 -20.19 25.01
CA SER A 189 14.13 -20.70 23.80
C SER A 189 14.91 -19.60 23.10
N TYR A 190 14.34 -18.40 22.94
CA TYR A 190 14.99 -17.24 22.33
C TYR A 190 16.16 -16.71 23.18
N ALA A 191 16.08 -16.78 24.51
CA ALA A 191 17.21 -16.50 25.41
C ALA A 191 18.46 -17.30 25.02
N LYS A 192 18.31 -18.59 24.67
CA LYS A 192 19.43 -19.44 24.23
C LYS A 192 20.03 -18.95 22.91
N TYR A 193 19.21 -18.49 21.98
CA TYR A 193 19.68 -17.97 20.70
C TYR A 193 20.48 -16.67 20.87
N ALA A 194 20.13 -15.84 21.86
CA ALA A 194 20.89 -14.66 22.27
C ALA A 194 22.07 -14.97 23.23
N ASN A 195 22.36 -16.25 23.51
CA ASN A 195 23.24 -16.74 24.58
C ASN A 195 23.00 -16.10 25.97
N ALA A 196 21.79 -15.58 26.21
CA ALA A 196 21.42 -14.77 27.37
C ALA A 196 20.83 -15.63 28.51
N PRO A 197 20.85 -15.13 29.76
CA PRO A 197 20.07 -15.72 30.86
C PRO A 197 18.58 -15.86 30.48
N LYS A 198 17.96 -16.98 30.86
CA LYS A 198 16.51 -17.24 30.63
C LYS A 198 15.64 -16.08 31.12
N GLU A 199 16.06 -15.50 32.23
CA GLU A 199 15.40 -14.41 32.95
C GLU A 199 15.27 -13.15 32.09
N PHE A 200 16.28 -12.80 31.28
CA PHE A 200 16.27 -11.58 30.46
C PHE A 200 15.15 -11.60 29.42
N ALA A 201 14.93 -12.74 28.76
CA ALA A 201 13.83 -12.87 27.79
C ALA A 201 12.44 -12.75 28.45
N LEU A 202 12.30 -13.21 29.70
CA LEU A 202 11.04 -13.07 30.45
C LEU A 202 10.81 -11.62 30.91
N TYR A 203 11.87 -10.86 31.21
CA TYR A 203 11.78 -9.40 31.42
C TYR A 203 11.42 -8.67 30.11
N THR A 204 11.98 -9.10 28.97
CA THR A 204 11.66 -8.58 27.62
C THR A 204 10.18 -8.80 27.24
N SER A 205 9.50 -9.80 27.82
CA SER A 205 8.04 -10.01 27.69
C SER A 205 7.21 -9.32 28.80
N PHE A 206 7.82 -8.47 29.63
CA PHE A 206 7.12 -7.71 30.69
C PHE A 206 7.08 -6.20 30.42
N LEU A 207 8.23 -5.51 30.41
CA LEU A 207 8.22 -4.03 30.29
C LEU A 207 7.96 -3.53 28.86
N PRO A 208 8.60 -4.06 27.80
CA PRO A 208 8.37 -3.57 26.44
C PRO A 208 6.91 -3.69 25.95
N PRO A 209 6.17 -4.79 26.20
CA PRO A 209 4.74 -4.87 25.87
C PRO A 209 3.88 -3.82 26.58
N LEU A 210 4.15 -3.52 27.86
CA LEU A 210 3.43 -2.49 28.62
C LEU A 210 3.65 -1.09 28.02
N LEU A 211 4.88 -0.76 27.61
CA LEU A 211 5.21 0.51 26.97
C LEU A 211 4.61 0.62 25.56
N TYR A 212 4.63 -0.48 24.79
CA TYR A 212 3.98 -0.52 23.49
C TYR A 212 2.46 -0.34 23.58
N ALA A 213 1.79 -0.85 24.62
CA ALA A 213 0.36 -0.63 24.82
C ALA A 213 -0.02 0.86 25.06
N ILE A 214 0.95 1.66 25.49
CA ILE A 214 0.82 3.10 25.78
C ILE A 214 1.15 3.95 24.55
N LEU A 215 2.20 3.58 23.81
CA LEU A 215 2.83 4.37 22.74
C LEU A 215 2.53 3.89 21.31
N GLY A 216 2.26 2.60 21.11
CA GLY A 216 2.07 1.97 19.81
C GLY A 216 0.72 2.34 19.16
N SER A 217 0.67 2.24 17.83
CA SER A 217 -0.55 2.49 17.05
C SER A 217 -1.30 1.21 16.65
N SER A 218 -0.62 0.05 16.62
CA SER A 218 -1.28 -1.22 16.32
C SER A 218 -2.19 -1.69 17.46
N LYS A 219 -3.39 -2.16 17.09
CA LYS A 219 -4.37 -2.71 18.05
C LYS A 219 -4.11 -4.17 18.43
N HIS A 220 -3.48 -4.94 17.56
CA HIS A 220 -3.38 -6.41 17.70
C HIS A 220 -1.95 -6.90 17.89
N MET A 221 -0.95 -6.12 17.49
CA MET A 221 0.48 -6.43 17.61
C MET A 221 0.82 -6.87 19.04
N VAL A 222 1.61 -7.93 19.14
CA VAL A 222 2.18 -8.42 20.40
C VAL A 222 3.70 -8.27 20.38
N ILE A 223 4.25 -7.66 21.43
CA ILE A 223 5.69 -7.41 21.59
C ILE A 223 6.35 -8.53 22.41
N GLY A 224 7.65 -8.74 22.20
CA GLY A 224 8.54 -9.47 23.09
C GLY A 224 9.86 -9.81 22.41
N PRO A 225 10.67 -10.73 22.97
CA PRO A 225 11.83 -11.28 22.26
C PRO A 225 11.35 -12.14 21.07
N VAL A 226 12.10 -12.17 19.96
CA VAL A 226 11.78 -12.97 18.76
C VAL A 226 13.05 -13.60 18.18
N SER A 227 12.88 -14.74 17.51
CA SER A 227 13.97 -15.63 17.07
C SER A 227 15.07 -14.92 16.27
N VAL A 228 14.72 -14.15 15.24
CA VAL A 228 15.68 -13.58 14.28
C VAL A 228 16.60 -12.58 14.98
N VAL A 229 16.02 -11.62 15.70
CA VAL A 229 16.79 -10.61 16.45
C VAL A 229 17.61 -11.24 17.58
N SER A 230 17.07 -12.26 18.26
CA SER A 230 17.80 -12.99 19.30
C SER A 230 19.03 -13.70 18.75
N GLN A 231 18.88 -14.38 17.61
CA GLN A 231 19.97 -15.07 16.91
C GLN A 231 21.01 -14.07 16.35
N LEU A 232 20.57 -12.97 15.74
CA LEU A 232 21.45 -11.90 15.26
C LEU A 232 22.34 -11.35 16.38
N LEU A 233 21.76 -11.03 17.54
CA LEU A 233 22.51 -10.58 18.71
C LEU A 233 23.47 -11.67 19.21
N GLY A 234 22.99 -12.92 19.32
CA GLY A 234 23.79 -14.03 19.82
C GLY A 234 24.97 -14.43 18.94
N GLU A 235 24.82 -14.40 17.62
CA GLU A 235 25.90 -14.69 16.67
C GLU A 235 26.93 -13.55 16.61
N GLN A 236 26.47 -12.30 16.51
CA GLN A 236 27.36 -11.14 16.35
C GLN A 236 28.13 -10.80 17.63
N LEU A 237 27.47 -10.82 18.81
CA LEU A 237 28.14 -10.52 20.08
C LEU A 237 29.08 -11.65 20.51
N LYS A 238 28.73 -12.91 20.25
CA LYS A 238 29.64 -14.05 20.50
C LYS A 238 30.87 -14.02 19.59
N GLY A 239 30.79 -13.34 18.43
CA GLY A 239 31.95 -13.06 17.58
C GLY A 239 32.97 -12.10 18.21
N GLN A 240 32.61 -11.37 19.28
CA GLN A 240 33.49 -10.43 20.00
C GLN A 240 33.94 -10.98 21.36
N VAL A 241 33.02 -11.53 22.15
CA VAL A 241 33.28 -12.04 23.51
C VAL A 241 32.53 -13.36 23.71
N ASP A 242 33.21 -14.43 24.14
CA ASP A 242 32.51 -15.69 24.41
C ASP A 242 31.68 -15.59 25.72
N PRO A 243 30.36 -15.85 25.69
CA PRO A 243 29.48 -15.76 26.84
C PRO A 243 29.79 -16.76 27.97
N THR A 244 30.71 -17.71 27.76
CA THR A 244 31.18 -18.66 28.78
C THR A 244 32.49 -18.24 29.45
N GLU A 245 33.28 -17.37 28.82
CA GLU A 245 34.54 -16.85 29.38
C GLU A 245 34.30 -15.58 30.21
N ASP A 246 33.60 -14.58 29.67
CA ASP A 246 33.11 -13.42 30.44
C ASP A 246 31.59 -13.21 30.27
N PRO A 247 30.77 -13.89 31.09
CA PRO A 247 29.33 -13.67 31.11
C PRO A 247 28.92 -12.31 31.68
N ALA A 248 29.79 -11.54 32.36
CA ALA A 248 29.45 -10.21 32.84
C ALA A 248 29.55 -9.19 31.70
N LEU A 249 30.68 -9.18 31.00
CA LEU A 249 30.91 -8.33 29.82
C LEU A 249 29.93 -8.66 28.69
N TYR A 250 29.68 -9.93 28.38
CA TYR A 250 28.70 -10.31 27.35
C TYR A 250 27.29 -9.76 27.64
N ASN A 251 26.83 -9.84 28.89
CA ASN A 251 25.52 -9.28 29.26
C ASN A 251 25.52 -7.74 29.22
N SER A 252 26.63 -7.09 29.58
CA SER A 252 26.82 -5.63 29.43
C SER A 252 26.72 -5.21 27.96
N MET A 253 27.40 -5.92 27.06
CA MET A 253 27.34 -5.67 25.61
C MET A 253 25.93 -5.89 25.05
N LEU A 254 25.23 -6.96 25.44
CA LEU A 254 23.85 -7.24 25.01
C LEU A 254 22.86 -6.14 25.45
N ILE A 255 22.99 -5.64 26.67
CA ILE A 255 22.15 -4.57 27.22
C ILE A 255 22.49 -3.22 26.56
N THR A 256 23.78 -2.92 26.36
CA THR A 256 24.24 -1.72 25.63
C THR A 256 23.78 -1.72 24.17
N THR A 257 23.86 -2.87 23.48
CA THR A 257 23.32 -3.06 22.12
C THR A 257 21.82 -2.76 22.08
N THR A 258 21.09 -3.14 23.14
CA THR A 258 19.65 -2.90 23.26
C THR A 258 19.32 -1.43 23.52
N PHE A 259 20.11 -0.75 24.36
CA PHE A 259 20.02 0.69 24.59
C PHE A 259 20.24 1.48 23.28
N LEU A 260 21.31 1.17 22.55
CA LEU A 260 21.62 1.83 21.27
C LEU A 260 20.60 1.49 20.17
N CYS A 261 20.09 0.25 20.13
CA CYS A 261 19.02 -0.14 19.21
C CYS A 261 17.75 0.71 19.45
N GLY A 262 17.34 0.86 20.70
CA GLY A 262 16.23 1.75 21.08
C GLY A 262 16.50 3.21 20.76
N LEU A 263 17.74 3.69 20.94
CA LEU A 263 18.15 5.05 20.59
C LEU A 263 18.08 5.30 19.07
N PHE A 264 18.54 4.38 18.24
CA PHE A 264 18.45 4.49 16.77
C PHE A 264 17.00 4.46 16.29
N GLN A 265 16.16 3.58 16.84
CA GLN A 265 14.72 3.53 16.52
C GLN A 265 14.00 4.82 16.91
N LEU A 266 14.28 5.35 18.10
CA LEU A 266 13.75 6.63 18.56
C LEU A 266 14.23 7.79 17.67
N ALA A 267 15.50 7.80 17.27
CA ALA A 267 16.06 8.79 16.36
C ALA A 267 15.40 8.75 14.97
N MET A 268 15.18 7.55 14.40
CA MET A 268 14.43 7.41 13.13
C MET A 268 12.99 7.92 13.25
N GLY A 269 12.32 7.69 14.38
CA GLY A 269 10.98 8.23 14.67
C GLY A 269 10.97 9.76 14.81
N LEU A 270 11.95 10.35 15.49
CA LEU A 270 12.11 11.80 15.65
C LEU A 270 12.47 12.50 14.33
N LEU A 271 13.29 11.85 13.49
CA LEU A 271 13.60 12.27 12.11
C LEU A 271 12.46 11.98 11.12
N ARG A 272 11.33 11.44 11.60
CA ARG A 272 10.11 11.16 10.85
C ARG A 272 10.28 10.21 9.66
N MET A 273 11.09 9.17 9.82
CA MET A 273 11.32 8.14 8.81
C MET A 273 10.16 7.12 8.69
N GLY A 274 8.99 7.39 9.29
CA GLY A 274 7.83 6.52 9.27
C GLY A 274 7.24 6.25 7.88
N PHE A 275 7.57 7.06 6.87
CA PHE A 275 7.19 6.82 5.47
C PHE A 275 7.68 5.46 4.94
N LEU A 276 8.73 4.88 5.55
CA LEU A 276 9.21 3.53 5.24
C LEU A 276 8.14 2.44 5.44
N VAL A 277 7.12 2.70 6.27
CA VAL A 277 5.96 1.82 6.49
C VAL A 277 5.06 1.72 5.25
N ASP A 278 4.95 2.78 4.47
CA ASP A 278 4.08 2.83 3.29
C ASP A 278 4.71 2.23 2.03
N LEU A 279 6.00 1.88 2.09
CA LEU A 279 6.68 1.10 1.05
C LEU A 279 6.17 -0.36 0.96
N LEU A 280 5.40 -0.84 1.95
CA LEU A 280 4.77 -2.16 1.92
C LEU A 280 3.40 -2.12 1.23
N SER A 281 3.40 -2.59 -0.03
CA SER A 281 2.22 -2.76 -0.87
C SER A 281 1.35 -3.96 -0.46
N GLN A 282 0.05 -3.93 -0.75
CA GLN A 282 -0.88 -5.02 -0.41
C GLN A 282 -0.47 -6.41 -0.94
N PRO A 283 0.12 -6.55 -2.16
CA PRO A 283 0.66 -7.83 -2.63
C PRO A 283 1.89 -8.29 -1.82
N THR A 284 2.77 -7.36 -1.41
CA THR A 284 3.88 -7.66 -0.49
C THR A 284 3.35 -8.19 0.84
N ILE A 285 2.33 -7.55 1.39
CA ILE A 285 1.67 -7.97 2.65
C ILE A 285 1.07 -9.38 2.54
N ALA A 286 0.40 -9.72 1.43
CA ALA A 286 -0.15 -11.05 1.21
C ALA A 286 0.96 -12.13 1.09
N GLY A 287 2.06 -11.81 0.40
CA GLY A 287 3.22 -12.69 0.26
C GLY A 287 3.96 -12.91 1.58
N PHE A 288 4.13 -11.85 2.37
CA PHE A 288 4.72 -11.87 3.70
C PHE A 288 3.90 -12.73 4.67
N LEU A 289 2.58 -12.50 4.71
CA LEU A 289 1.65 -13.28 5.53
C LEU A 289 1.72 -14.78 5.22
N ALA A 290 1.74 -15.15 3.93
CA ALA A 290 1.84 -16.53 3.50
C ALA A 290 3.21 -17.15 3.80
N GLY A 291 4.30 -16.43 3.53
CA GLY A 291 5.67 -16.89 3.73
C GLY A 291 6.01 -17.09 5.21
N CYS A 292 5.71 -16.10 6.06
CA CYS A 292 5.89 -16.18 7.51
C CYS A 292 5.02 -17.30 8.11
N SER A 293 3.74 -17.41 7.73
CA SER A 293 2.86 -18.44 8.27
C SER A 293 3.35 -19.86 7.98
N LEU A 294 3.78 -20.14 6.74
CA LEU A 294 4.30 -21.46 6.37
C LEU A 294 5.64 -21.74 7.05
N THR A 295 6.56 -20.78 7.05
CA THR A 295 7.89 -20.93 7.64
C THR A 295 7.83 -21.16 9.15
N ILE A 296 7.00 -20.39 9.87
CA ILE A 296 6.79 -20.56 11.32
C ILE A 296 6.11 -21.89 11.62
N ALA A 297 5.14 -22.34 10.82
CA ALA A 297 4.50 -23.65 10.99
C ALA A 297 5.50 -24.80 10.84
N LEU A 298 6.39 -24.71 9.85
CA LEU A 298 7.46 -25.70 9.61
C LEU A 298 8.50 -25.70 10.75
N GLN A 299 8.85 -24.55 11.31
CA GLN A 299 9.71 -24.47 12.50
C GLN A 299 9.11 -25.17 13.73
N GLN A 300 7.77 -25.22 13.85
CA GLN A 300 7.12 -25.95 14.94
C GLN A 300 7.23 -27.47 14.83
N LEU A 301 7.70 -28.00 13.69
CA LEU A 301 7.99 -29.43 13.57
C LEU A 301 9.09 -29.87 14.54
N LYS A 302 10.09 -29.03 14.87
CA LYS A 302 11.12 -29.35 15.87
C LYS A 302 10.50 -29.77 17.22
N PRO A 303 9.77 -28.90 17.95
CA PRO A 303 9.20 -29.27 19.23
C PRO A 303 8.12 -30.35 19.11
N ILE A 304 7.35 -30.42 18.02
CA ILE A 304 6.32 -31.46 17.83
C ILE A 304 6.96 -32.84 17.68
N LEU A 305 7.99 -32.99 16.83
CA LEU A 305 8.71 -34.27 16.63
C LEU A 305 9.63 -34.62 17.83
N GLY A 306 9.92 -33.64 18.68
CA GLY A 306 10.72 -33.79 19.90
C GLY A 306 12.24 -33.78 19.66
N TYR A 307 12.70 -33.21 18.54
CA TYR A 307 14.13 -33.11 18.24
C TYR A 307 14.82 -32.13 19.19
N THR A 308 15.95 -32.55 19.73
CA THR A 308 16.76 -31.76 20.67
C THR A 308 17.58 -30.74 19.89
N ASP A 309 18.37 -31.23 18.93
CA ASP A 309 19.12 -30.39 18.00
C ASP A 309 18.39 -30.25 16.67
N PHE A 310 18.56 -29.09 16.04
CA PHE A 310 17.84 -28.67 14.84
C PHE A 310 18.50 -27.42 14.29
N THR A 311 18.34 -27.15 13.00
CA THR A 311 18.88 -25.93 12.38
C THR A 311 18.32 -24.65 13.01
N LEU A 312 19.18 -23.63 13.13
CA LEU A 312 18.76 -22.26 13.42
C LEU A 312 18.26 -21.54 12.14
N SER A 313 18.67 -22.01 10.96
CA SER A 313 18.35 -21.40 9.67
C SER A 313 16.85 -21.48 9.36
N THR A 314 16.26 -20.33 9.03
CA THR A 314 14.83 -20.17 8.72
C THR A 314 14.38 -20.87 7.44
N SER A 315 15.29 -21.18 6.52
CA SER A 315 15.00 -21.73 5.19
C SER A 315 14.35 -23.12 5.23
N ILE A 316 13.37 -23.32 4.33
CA ILE A 316 12.68 -24.61 4.14
C ILE A 316 13.64 -25.76 3.80
N VAL A 317 14.73 -25.47 3.09
CA VAL A 317 15.72 -26.47 2.67
C VAL A 317 16.47 -27.02 3.88
N SER A 318 16.96 -26.13 4.74
CA SER A 318 17.61 -26.51 6.00
C SER A 318 16.66 -27.19 6.99
N ILE A 319 15.37 -26.83 6.99
CA ILE A 319 14.35 -27.52 7.80
C ILE A 319 14.18 -28.97 7.32
N PHE A 320 14.00 -29.22 6.02
CA PHE A 320 13.85 -30.59 5.50
C PHE A 320 15.14 -31.42 5.60
N GLN A 321 16.32 -30.80 5.47
CA GLN A 321 17.60 -31.45 5.77
C GLN A 321 17.67 -31.85 7.25
N ALA A 322 17.39 -30.93 8.19
CA ALA A 322 17.40 -31.26 9.62
C ALA A 322 16.40 -32.38 9.97
N VAL A 323 15.17 -32.36 9.43
CA VAL A 323 14.18 -33.44 9.66
C VAL A 323 14.65 -34.78 9.09
N ARG A 324 15.42 -34.78 7.99
CA ARG A 324 16.01 -36.00 7.41
C ARG A 324 17.17 -36.53 8.26
N ASP A 325 18.10 -35.66 8.64
CA ASP A 325 19.37 -36.05 9.24
C ASP A 325 19.19 -36.41 10.73
N TYR A 326 18.43 -35.59 11.47
CA TYR A 326 18.03 -35.85 12.87
C TYR A 326 16.79 -36.76 12.98
N SER A 327 16.37 -37.44 11.89
CA SER A 327 15.23 -38.38 11.90
C SER A 327 15.34 -39.48 12.97
N HIS A 328 16.57 -39.82 13.35
CA HIS A 328 16.90 -40.80 14.40
C HIS A 328 16.65 -40.30 15.84
N GLU A 329 16.53 -39.00 16.08
CA GLU A 329 16.16 -38.42 17.39
C GLU A 329 14.64 -38.48 17.68
N PHE A 330 13.83 -39.01 16.77
CA PHE A 330 12.36 -38.89 16.81
C PHE A 330 11.72 -39.42 18.11
N GLN A 331 11.11 -38.52 18.87
CA GLN A 331 10.46 -38.84 20.15
C GLN A 331 8.96 -39.06 19.95
N TRP A 332 8.54 -40.31 19.74
CA TRP A 332 7.12 -40.68 19.58
C TRP A 332 6.21 -40.14 20.69
N ARG A 333 6.71 -39.97 21.93
CA ARG A 333 5.95 -39.37 23.05
C ARG A 333 5.68 -37.89 22.84
N SER A 334 6.69 -37.12 22.44
CA SER A 334 6.56 -35.70 22.07
C SER A 334 5.60 -35.54 20.88
N PHE A 335 5.75 -36.39 19.86
CA PHE A 335 4.89 -36.41 18.68
C PHE A 335 3.43 -36.73 18.99
N ALA A 336 3.15 -37.82 19.71
CA ALA A 336 1.78 -38.20 20.05
C ALA A 336 1.08 -37.13 20.90
N LEU A 337 1.80 -36.47 21.82
CA LEU A 337 1.27 -35.38 22.63
C LEU A 337 1.04 -34.10 21.79
N GLY A 338 2.03 -33.65 21.02
CA GLY A 338 1.90 -32.46 20.17
C GLY A 338 0.84 -32.62 19.08
N PHE A 339 0.84 -33.76 18.38
CA PHE A 339 -0.11 -34.05 17.31
C PHE A 339 -1.54 -34.21 17.80
N SER A 340 -1.77 -34.83 18.98
CA SER A 340 -3.13 -34.93 19.54
C SER A 340 -3.70 -33.57 19.92
N PHE A 341 -2.91 -32.66 20.51
CA PHE A 341 -3.34 -31.28 20.75
C PHE A 341 -3.50 -30.46 19.45
N PHE A 342 -2.64 -30.66 18.44
CA PHE A 342 -2.81 -30.04 17.12
C PHE A 342 -4.13 -30.45 16.44
N VAL A 343 -4.46 -31.75 16.47
CA VAL A 343 -5.71 -32.28 15.93
C VAL A 343 -6.91 -31.78 16.74
N PHE A 344 -6.84 -31.73 18.07
CA PHE A 344 -7.87 -31.15 18.94
C PHE A 344 -8.18 -29.68 18.59
N LEU A 345 -7.15 -28.83 18.49
CA LEU A 345 -7.29 -27.42 18.09
C LEU A 345 -7.84 -27.28 16.67
N THR A 346 -7.39 -28.13 15.74
CA THR A 346 -7.90 -28.17 14.36
C THR A 346 -9.38 -28.55 14.31
N ILE A 347 -9.82 -29.52 15.10
CA ILE A 347 -11.23 -29.94 15.21
C ILE A 347 -12.09 -28.82 15.79
N LEU A 348 -11.65 -28.16 16.88
CA LEU A 348 -12.34 -27.00 17.43
C LEU A 348 -12.54 -25.92 16.35
N ARG A 349 -11.47 -25.54 15.66
CA ARG A 349 -11.50 -24.55 14.57
C ARG A 349 -12.49 -24.92 13.45
N ILE A 350 -12.51 -26.18 13.02
CA ILE A 350 -13.45 -26.67 12.00
C ILE A 350 -14.89 -26.58 12.50
N LEU A 351 -15.17 -26.99 13.75
CA LEU A 351 -16.51 -26.89 14.35
C LEU A 351 -16.97 -25.43 14.49
N THR A 352 -16.11 -24.51 14.92
CA THR A 352 -16.43 -23.08 14.98
C THR A 352 -16.73 -22.51 13.59
N LYS A 353 -16.00 -22.93 12.54
CA LYS A 353 -16.25 -22.52 11.16
C LYS A 353 -17.55 -23.11 10.57
N MET A 354 -17.91 -24.34 10.95
CA MET A 354 -19.17 -24.98 10.53
C MET A 354 -20.40 -24.40 11.26
N TYR A 355 -20.24 -23.96 12.51
CA TYR A 355 -21.34 -23.50 13.36
C TYR A 355 -21.09 -22.07 13.92
N PRO A 356 -20.91 -21.05 13.07
CA PRO A 356 -20.47 -19.71 13.50
C PRO A 356 -21.47 -18.97 14.41
N LYS A 357 -22.74 -19.40 14.44
CA LYS A 357 -23.76 -18.86 15.38
C LYS A 357 -23.59 -19.37 16.83
N SER A 358 -22.75 -20.38 17.06
CA SER A 358 -22.56 -20.98 18.38
C SER A 358 -21.50 -20.24 19.21
N LYS A 359 -21.96 -19.36 20.11
CA LYS A 359 -21.08 -18.66 21.07
C LYS A 359 -20.22 -19.63 21.90
N ALA A 360 -20.73 -20.82 22.22
CA ALA A 360 -19.97 -21.85 22.94
C ALA A 360 -18.78 -22.39 22.14
N LEU A 361 -18.92 -22.57 20.81
CA LEU A 361 -17.83 -23.02 19.94
C LEU A 361 -16.85 -21.89 19.59
N PHE A 362 -17.27 -20.62 19.67
CA PHE A 362 -16.35 -19.50 19.61
C PHE A 362 -15.44 -19.48 20.85
N TYR A 363 -16.01 -19.49 22.05
CA TYR A 363 -15.23 -19.45 23.30
C TYR A 363 -14.39 -20.70 23.53
N SER A 364 -14.81 -21.89 23.11
CA SER A 364 -13.98 -23.11 23.24
C SER A 364 -12.75 -23.08 22.33
N ASN A 365 -12.85 -22.49 21.13
CA ASN A 365 -11.69 -22.27 20.26
C ASN A 365 -10.75 -21.21 20.84
N ALA A 366 -11.29 -20.08 21.33
CA ALA A 366 -10.50 -19.01 21.95
C ALA A 366 -9.76 -19.46 23.23
N LEU A 367 -10.39 -20.29 24.06
CA LEU A 367 -9.79 -20.89 25.27
C LEU A 367 -8.92 -22.12 24.96
N GLY A 368 -8.94 -22.62 23.73
CA GLY A 368 -8.22 -23.83 23.28
C GLY A 368 -6.73 -23.83 23.62
N PRO A 369 -5.97 -22.74 23.37
CA PRO A 369 -4.56 -22.63 23.75
C PRO A 369 -4.33 -22.78 25.27
N ILE A 370 -5.07 -22.04 26.09
CA ILE A 370 -4.95 -22.09 27.56
C ILE A 370 -5.27 -23.50 28.08
N PHE A 371 -6.39 -24.07 27.63
CA PHE A 371 -6.80 -25.43 27.99
C PHE A 371 -5.73 -26.47 27.61
N SER A 372 -5.14 -26.33 26.41
CA SER A 372 -4.11 -27.24 25.92
C SER A 372 -2.84 -27.20 26.78
N ILE A 373 -2.37 -26.01 27.17
CA ILE A 373 -1.19 -25.88 28.03
C ILE A 373 -1.49 -26.38 29.45
N VAL A 374 -2.62 -25.99 30.06
CA VAL A 374 -2.98 -26.43 31.42
C VAL A 374 -3.13 -27.97 31.48
N LEU A 375 -3.89 -28.56 30.56
CA LEU A 375 -4.13 -30.01 30.54
C LEU A 375 -2.83 -30.79 30.27
N SER A 376 -2.03 -30.37 29.28
CA SER A 376 -0.76 -31.04 28.97
C SER A 376 0.26 -30.94 30.11
N THR A 377 0.32 -29.81 30.82
CA THR A 377 1.18 -29.63 32.01
C THR A 377 0.78 -30.58 33.14
N ILE A 378 -0.53 -30.74 33.38
CA ILE A 378 -1.06 -31.71 34.37
C ILE A 378 -0.70 -33.15 33.96
N ILE A 379 -0.88 -33.51 32.68
CA ILE A 379 -0.53 -34.85 32.16
C ILE A 379 0.97 -35.11 32.32
N VAL A 380 1.84 -34.19 31.90
CA VAL A 380 3.31 -34.37 31.94
C VAL A 380 3.83 -34.42 33.39
N GLY A 381 3.30 -33.58 34.28
CA GLY A 381 3.64 -33.57 35.70
C GLY A 381 3.22 -34.85 36.43
N THR A 382 1.98 -35.32 36.23
CA THR A 382 1.46 -36.52 36.91
C THR A 382 2.04 -37.83 36.38
N THR A 383 2.31 -37.93 35.08
CA THR A 383 2.85 -39.16 34.46
C THR A 383 4.38 -39.28 34.54
N GLY A 384 5.07 -38.19 34.91
CA GLY A 384 6.53 -38.13 34.95
C GLY A 384 7.19 -38.31 33.58
N ILE A 385 6.47 -38.04 32.49
CA ILE A 385 6.94 -38.27 31.11
C ILE A 385 8.06 -37.31 30.69
N TYR A 386 8.23 -36.16 31.35
CA TYR A 386 9.34 -35.23 31.12
C TYR A 386 10.72 -35.90 31.28
N ASN A 387 10.88 -36.82 32.25
CA ASN A 387 12.10 -37.62 32.44
C ASN A 387 12.28 -38.75 31.40
N LYS A 388 11.40 -38.86 30.40
CA LYS A 388 11.28 -40.02 29.50
C LYS A 388 11.25 -39.63 28.02
N GLY A 389 11.89 -38.52 27.65
CA GLY A 389 11.90 -38.00 26.28
C GLY A 389 10.61 -37.26 25.92
N VAL A 390 10.31 -36.21 26.68
CA VAL A 390 9.49 -35.07 26.24
C VAL A 390 10.16 -33.78 26.71
N THR A 391 10.49 -32.90 25.78
CA THR A 391 11.17 -31.63 26.06
C THR A 391 10.23 -30.63 26.75
N THR A 392 10.66 -30.10 27.90
CA THR A 392 9.95 -29.04 28.64
C THR A 392 10.85 -27.80 28.81
N VAL A 393 10.28 -26.71 29.34
CA VAL A 393 10.98 -25.44 29.61
C VAL A 393 12.13 -25.59 30.65
N GLY A 394 12.06 -26.62 31.48
CA GLY A 394 12.96 -26.85 32.60
C GLY A 394 12.82 -25.78 33.70
N THR A 395 13.76 -25.76 34.64
CA THR A 395 13.74 -24.82 35.77
C THR A 395 13.92 -23.36 35.32
N ILE A 396 13.19 -22.47 35.98
CA ILE A 396 13.29 -21.01 35.88
C ILE A 396 13.53 -20.50 37.31
N LYS A 397 14.45 -19.54 37.53
CA LYS A 397 14.66 -18.96 38.86
C LYS A 397 13.41 -18.14 39.25
N ARG A 398 12.99 -18.23 40.51
CA ARG A 398 11.82 -17.51 41.03
C ARG A 398 12.21 -16.12 41.53
N GLY A 399 11.36 -15.13 41.26
CA GLY A 399 11.53 -13.73 41.69
C GLY A 399 12.04 -12.82 40.58
N MET A 400 12.00 -11.50 40.82
CA MET A 400 12.33 -10.49 39.81
C MET A 400 13.83 -10.40 39.46
N GLY A 401 14.70 -11.15 40.16
CA GLY A 401 16.16 -10.98 40.07
C GLY A 401 16.62 -9.58 40.48
N ASN A 402 17.84 -9.21 40.07
CA ASN A 402 18.30 -7.82 40.16
C ASN A 402 17.95 -7.13 38.83
N MET A 403 16.68 -6.75 38.66
CA MET A 403 16.14 -6.34 37.36
C MET A 403 16.82 -5.08 36.79
N SER A 404 17.30 -4.15 37.65
CA SER A 404 17.94 -2.92 37.18
C SER A 404 19.38 -3.14 36.72
N SER A 405 19.66 -2.73 35.48
CA SER A 405 20.96 -2.86 34.82
C SER A 405 21.41 -1.57 34.12
N VAL A 406 20.94 -0.42 34.60
CA VAL A 406 21.46 0.92 34.24
C VAL A 406 23.00 0.97 34.34
N TRP A 407 23.57 0.27 35.33
CA TRP A 407 25.01 0.16 35.58
C TRP A 407 25.77 -0.82 34.65
N ALA A 408 25.06 -1.52 33.76
CA ALA A 408 25.62 -2.44 32.76
C ALA A 408 25.50 -1.90 31.32
N ILE A 409 25.17 -0.61 31.17
CA ILE A 409 25.26 0.10 29.90
C ILE A 409 26.63 0.80 29.87
N ASP A 410 27.53 0.36 29.00
CA ASP A 410 28.87 0.93 28.87
C ASP A 410 29.09 1.50 27.45
N LEU A 411 29.28 2.82 27.40
CA LEU A 411 29.50 3.59 26.16
C LEU A 411 30.96 4.03 26.00
N HIS A 412 31.87 3.48 26.82
CA HIS A 412 33.30 3.81 26.87
C HIS A 412 34.20 2.56 26.84
N HIS A 413 33.65 1.40 26.49
CA HIS A 413 34.41 0.16 26.34
C HIS A 413 35.09 0.08 24.96
N GLU A 414 36.11 -0.76 24.85
CA GLU A 414 36.85 -1.03 23.60
C GLU A 414 35.94 -1.53 22.45
N TYR A 415 34.79 -2.15 22.77
CA TYR A 415 33.85 -2.74 21.80
C TYR A 415 32.64 -1.84 21.46
N THR A 416 32.65 -0.57 21.86
CA THR A 416 31.46 0.30 21.71
C THR A 416 31.11 0.57 20.23
N ASP A 417 32.09 0.61 19.32
CA ASP A 417 31.84 0.84 17.88
C ASP A 417 31.21 -0.40 17.21
N GLU A 418 31.69 -1.61 17.51
CA GLU A 418 31.08 -2.87 17.07
C GLU A 418 29.67 -3.03 17.63
N VAL A 419 29.48 -2.74 18.92
CA VAL A 419 28.18 -2.77 19.59
C VAL A 419 27.21 -1.75 18.98
N ALA A 420 27.68 -0.56 18.58
CA ALA A 420 26.87 0.42 17.87
C ALA A 420 26.46 -0.06 16.47
N LEU A 421 27.36 -0.71 15.72
CA LEU A 421 27.05 -1.26 14.40
C LEU A 421 26.06 -2.43 14.49
N ILE A 422 26.25 -3.36 15.44
CA ILE A 422 25.32 -4.46 15.72
C ILE A 422 23.96 -3.91 16.16
N ALA A 423 23.94 -2.88 16.99
CA ALA A 423 22.71 -2.21 17.41
C ALA A 423 21.96 -1.54 16.25
N LEU A 424 22.65 -0.96 15.28
CA LEU A 424 22.04 -0.39 14.07
C LEU A 424 21.41 -1.48 13.19
N TYR A 425 22.10 -2.62 12.99
CA TYR A 425 21.52 -3.74 12.26
C TYR A 425 20.31 -4.35 13.01
N ALA A 426 20.40 -4.54 14.33
CA ALA A 426 19.29 -5.01 15.15
C ALA A 426 18.09 -4.04 15.11
N ALA A 427 18.35 -2.73 15.13
CA ALA A 427 17.32 -1.69 15.01
C ALA A 427 16.58 -1.77 13.68
N LEU A 428 17.29 -1.94 12.56
CA LEU A 428 16.71 -2.05 11.22
C LEU A 428 15.95 -3.37 11.00
N VAL A 429 16.48 -4.50 11.47
CA VAL A 429 15.84 -5.82 11.34
C VAL A 429 14.54 -5.90 12.14
N SER A 430 14.57 -5.51 13.43
CA SER A 430 13.36 -5.51 14.27
C SER A 430 12.29 -4.54 13.78
N LEU A 431 12.70 -3.38 13.25
CA LEU A 431 11.85 -2.40 12.58
C LEU A 431 11.18 -3.01 11.35
N ALA A 432 11.92 -3.67 10.45
CA ALA A 432 11.38 -4.26 9.23
C ALA A 432 10.42 -5.42 9.53
N GLU A 433 10.79 -6.32 10.45
CA GLU A 433 9.93 -7.43 10.91
C GLU A 433 8.62 -6.89 11.52
N SER A 434 8.72 -5.93 12.46
CA SER A 434 7.57 -5.33 13.14
C SER A 434 6.64 -4.60 12.18
N ILE A 435 7.18 -3.85 11.22
CA ILE A 435 6.39 -3.11 10.24
C ILE A 435 5.66 -4.06 9.28
N GLY A 436 6.31 -5.14 8.84
CA GLY A 436 5.69 -6.21 8.06
C GLY A 436 4.50 -6.84 8.80
N ILE A 437 4.73 -7.30 10.04
CA ILE A 437 3.70 -7.87 10.91
C ILE A 437 2.55 -6.88 11.14
N GLY A 438 2.88 -5.64 11.50
CA GLY A 438 1.92 -4.58 11.80
C GLY A 438 1.03 -4.29 10.59
N ARG A 439 1.62 -4.03 9.42
CA ARG A 439 0.88 -3.75 8.17
C ARG A 439 0.01 -4.92 7.75
N THR A 440 0.47 -6.17 7.93
CA THR A 440 -0.35 -7.36 7.69
C THR A 440 -1.61 -7.37 8.55
N PHE A 441 -1.50 -7.25 9.87
CA PHE A 441 -2.69 -7.30 10.74
C PHE A 441 -3.51 -6.01 10.73
N ALA A 442 -2.96 -4.88 10.30
CA ALA A 442 -3.69 -3.65 10.01
C ALA A 442 -4.57 -3.82 8.76
N GLY A 443 -4.00 -4.32 7.66
CA GLY A 443 -4.70 -4.59 6.41
C GLY A 443 -5.80 -5.65 6.56
N MET A 444 -5.58 -6.70 7.34
CA MET A 444 -6.61 -7.73 7.63
C MET A 444 -7.85 -7.20 8.37
N TYR A 445 -7.70 -6.13 9.16
CA TYR A 445 -8.75 -5.59 10.04
C TYR A 445 -9.20 -4.17 9.65
N GLY A 446 -8.78 -3.66 8.49
CA GLY A 446 -9.25 -2.38 7.95
C GLY A 446 -8.89 -1.15 8.79
N TYR A 447 -7.73 -1.14 9.45
CA TYR A 447 -7.20 0.05 10.13
C TYR A 447 -5.80 0.42 9.61
N HIS A 448 -5.38 1.66 9.87
CA HIS A 448 -4.06 2.17 9.48
C HIS A 448 -3.11 2.20 10.69
N ILE A 449 -1.80 2.12 10.43
CA ILE A 449 -0.71 2.16 11.41
C ILE A 449 0.19 3.33 11.05
N ASP A 450 0.45 4.21 12.02
CA ASP A 450 1.32 5.38 11.84
C ASP A 450 2.77 4.97 12.09
N GLY A 451 3.57 4.97 11.01
CA GLY A 451 4.97 4.58 11.09
C GLY A 451 5.84 5.42 12.01
N ASN A 452 5.54 6.70 12.21
CA ASN A 452 6.30 7.55 13.13
C ASN A 452 5.99 7.21 14.59
N LYS A 453 4.72 6.96 14.90
CA LYS A 453 4.30 6.50 16.24
C LYS A 453 4.86 5.11 16.55
N GLU A 454 4.85 4.19 15.59
CA GLU A 454 5.51 2.89 15.70
C GLU A 454 7.02 3.03 15.99
N LEU A 455 7.78 3.79 15.19
CA LEU A 455 9.22 3.98 15.40
C LEU A 455 9.55 4.52 16.80
N ILE A 456 8.78 5.51 17.27
CA ILE A 456 8.91 6.06 18.63
C ILE A 456 8.58 5.01 19.70
N ALA A 457 7.56 4.17 19.48
CA ALA A 457 7.20 3.09 20.40
C ALA A 457 8.29 2.00 20.50
N TYR A 458 8.81 1.50 19.37
CA TYR A 458 9.92 0.53 19.35
C TYR A 458 11.17 1.11 20.01
N GLY A 459 11.50 2.38 19.70
CA GLY A 459 12.63 3.06 20.32
C GLY A 459 12.48 3.22 21.84
N ALA A 460 11.37 3.79 22.29
CA ALA A 460 11.12 4.03 23.71
C ALA A 460 11.03 2.73 24.52
N MET A 461 10.43 1.65 23.98
CA MET A 461 10.29 0.38 24.69
C MET A 461 11.64 -0.37 24.82
N ASN A 462 12.49 -0.32 23.78
CA ASN A 462 13.82 -0.93 23.82
C ASN A 462 14.80 -0.13 24.68
N LEU A 463 14.78 1.21 24.55
CA LEU A 463 15.57 2.10 25.38
C LEU A 463 15.23 1.91 26.87
N SER A 464 13.94 1.89 27.22
CA SER A 464 13.49 1.67 28.60
C SER A 464 13.77 0.24 29.10
N GLY A 465 13.61 -0.77 28.23
CA GLY A 465 13.88 -2.17 28.54
C GLY A 465 15.34 -2.44 28.88
N SER A 466 16.28 -1.73 28.26
CA SER A 466 17.71 -1.86 28.57
C SER A 466 18.03 -1.53 30.04
N PHE A 467 17.33 -0.56 30.66
CA PHE A 467 17.48 -0.25 32.08
C PHE A 467 16.97 -1.35 33.02
N THR A 468 16.16 -2.29 32.50
CA THR A 468 15.50 -3.38 33.24
C THR A 468 15.93 -4.78 32.78
N SER A 469 17.14 -4.91 32.23
CA SER A 469 17.74 -6.19 31.81
C SER A 469 16.94 -6.92 30.72
N CYS A 470 16.16 -6.19 29.92
CA CYS A 470 15.61 -6.70 28.67
C CYS A 470 16.68 -6.59 27.58
N TYR A 471 16.74 -7.57 26.67
CA TYR A 471 17.34 -7.37 25.35
C TYR A 471 16.28 -6.95 24.31
N VAL A 472 16.70 -6.59 23.09
CA VAL A 472 15.84 -6.06 22.02
C VAL A 472 14.53 -6.83 21.86
N ALA A 473 13.42 -6.13 22.10
CA ALA A 473 12.06 -6.54 21.83
C ALA A 473 11.61 -6.05 20.44
N THR A 474 10.72 -6.82 19.82
CA THR A 474 10.16 -6.57 18.49
C THR A 474 8.74 -7.13 18.41
N GLY A 475 8.02 -6.80 17.34
CA GLY A 475 6.72 -7.40 17.01
C GLY A 475 6.85 -8.90 16.73
N SER A 476 5.95 -9.70 17.28
CA SER A 476 5.97 -11.16 17.14
C SER A 476 4.79 -11.68 16.33
N PHE A 477 5.07 -12.24 15.16
CA PHE A 477 4.06 -12.84 14.28
C PHE A 477 3.30 -13.97 14.99
N SER A 478 4.01 -14.90 15.63
CA SER A 478 3.42 -16.05 16.32
C SER A 478 2.51 -15.64 17.49
N ARG A 479 2.95 -14.70 18.33
CA ARG A 479 2.12 -14.22 19.46
C ARG A 479 0.91 -13.43 18.95
N THR A 480 1.07 -12.61 17.91
CA THR A 480 -0.02 -11.83 17.31
C THR A 480 -1.09 -12.72 16.65
N ALA A 481 -0.67 -13.78 15.96
CA ALA A 481 -1.58 -14.79 15.40
C ALA A 481 -2.44 -15.48 16.48
N VAL A 482 -1.86 -15.74 17.66
CA VAL A 482 -2.57 -16.31 18.82
C VAL A 482 -3.48 -15.28 19.51
N ASN A 483 -3.07 -14.01 19.58
CA ASN A 483 -3.92 -12.90 20.06
C ASN A 483 -5.24 -12.86 19.27
N ILE A 484 -5.11 -12.90 17.95
CA ILE A 484 -6.23 -12.88 16.99
C ILE A 484 -7.08 -14.15 17.08
N LEU A 485 -6.49 -15.33 17.20
CA LEU A 485 -7.24 -16.59 17.38
C LEU A 485 -8.04 -16.63 18.69
N ALA A 486 -7.54 -15.95 19.73
CA ALA A 486 -8.20 -15.79 21.03
C ALA A 486 -9.33 -14.74 21.04
N GLY A 487 -9.53 -13.99 19.94
CA GLY A 487 -10.57 -12.96 19.84
C GLY A 487 -10.19 -11.62 20.47
N ALA A 488 -8.89 -11.29 20.50
CA ALA A 488 -8.42 -9.96 20.87
C ALA A 488 -8.91 -8.87 19.92
N HIS A 489 -9.13 -7.67 20.47
CA HIS A 489 -9.54 -6.48 19.72
C HIS A 489 -8.68 -5.24 20.01
N THR A 490 -7.95 -5.20 21.12
CA THR A 490 -7.16 -4.01 21.51
C THR A 490 -5.81 -4.30 22.18
N ALA A 491 -5.00 -3.25 22.28
CA ALA A 491 -3.71 -3.24 22.98
C ALA A 491 -3.81 -3.50 24.49
N LEU A 492 -5.02 -3.56 25.08
CA LEU A 492 -5.22 -4.04 26.45
C LEU A 492 -4.64 -5.45 26.67
N THR A 493 -4.65 -6.28 25.62
CA THR A 493 -4.01 -7.61 25.60
C THR A 493 -2.54 -7.59 26.02
N GLN A 494 -1.80 -6.55 25.66
CA GLN A 494 -0.38 -6.37 25.99
C GLN A 494 -0.19 -5.96 27.46
N ILE A 495 -1.13 -5.20 28.02
CA ILE A 495 -1.15 -4.86 29.45
C ILE A 495 -1.44 -6.12 30.27
N ILE A 496 -2.41 -6.94 29.84
CA ILE A 496 -2.80 -8.20 30.49
C ILE A 496 -1.67 -9.23 30.39
N LEU A 497 -0.99 -9.33 29.23
CA LEU A 497 0.25 -10.07 29.04
C LEU A 497 1.30 -9.67 30.09
N SER A 498 1.59 -8.37 30.20
CA SER A 498 2.60 -7.83 31.11
C SER A 498 2.29 -8.17 32.58
N ILE A 499 1.06 -7.92 33.02
CA ILE A 499 0.60 -8.26 34.38
C ILE A 499 0.70 -9.77 34.63
N THR A 500 0.38 -10.60 33.64
CA THR A 500 0.45 -12.06 33.78
C THR A 500 1.91 -12.53 33.87
N MET A 501 2.83 -12.02 33.04
CA MET A 501 4.26 -12.38 33.08
C MET A 501 4.91 -11.98 34.41
N LEU A 502 4.52 -10.83 34.98
CA LEU A 502 4.90 -10.42 36.33
C LEU A 502 4.44 -11.43 37.40
N VAL A 503 3.19 -11.91 37.33
CA VAL A 503 2.68 -12.96 38.23
C VAL A 503 3.41 -14.29 38.02
N VAL A 504 3.81 -14.63 36.78
CA VAL A 504 4.60 -15.83 36.50
C VAL A 504 5.97 -15.75 37.17
N LEU A 505 6.72 -14.66 36.99
CA LEU A 505 8.05 -14.46 37.57
C LEU A 505 8.02 -14.53 39.11
N LEU A 506 7.01 -13.94 39.75
CA LEU A 506 6.91 -13.87 41.21
C LEU A 506 6.34 -15.15 41.87
N ALA A 507 5.43 -15.86 41.19
CA ALA A 507 4.68 -16.98 41.79
C ALA A 507 4.68 -18.26 40.96
N ALA A 508 4.34 -18.20 39.67
CA ALA A 508 4.04 -19.42 38.89
C ALA A 508 5.25 -20.12 38.25
N ALA A 509 6.45 -19.53 38.25
CA ALA A 509 7.66 -20.07 37.62
C ALA A 509 7.92 -21.59 37.84
N PRO A 510 7.68 -22.19 39.04
CA PRO A 510 7.85 -23.63 39.23
C PRO A 510 6.88 -24.52 38.43
N ALA A 511 5.70 -24.02 38.07
CA ALA A 511 4.72 -24.78 37.28
C ALA A 511 5.17 -24.92 35.81
N PHE A 512 5.86 -23.91 35.27
CA PHE A 512 6.31 -23.90 33.87
C PHE A 512 7.39 -24.95 33.56
N GLN A 513 8.06 -25.49 34.58
CA GLN A 513 9.01 -26.61 34.43
C GLN A 513 8.38 -27.83 33.73
N TYR A 514 7.07 -28.05 33.87
CA TYR A 514 6.36 -29.20 33.30
C TYR A 514 5.64 -28.90 31.98
N VAL A 515 5.68 -27.65 31.48
CA VAL A 515 5.05 -27.27 30.20
C VAL A 515 5.81 -27.93 29.03
N PRO A 516 5.16 -28.79 28.22
CA PRO A 516 5.81 -29.46 27.10
C PRO A 516 5.89 -28.57 25.86
N SER A 517 7.06 -28.46 25.25
CA SER A 517 7.26 -27.63 24.06
C SER A 517 6.46 -28.11 22.85
N CYS A 518 6.18 -29.42 22.74
CA CYS A 518 5.42 -29.99 21.62
C CYS A 518 3.98 -29.44 21.52
N VAL A 519 3.34 -29.13 22.66
CA VAL A 519 1.98 -28.55 22.68
C VAL A 519 2.00 -27.06 22.40
N VAL A 520 3.06 -26.36 22.82
CA VAL A 520 3.32 -24.95 22.45
C VAL A 520 3.49 -24.84 20.92
N GLY A 521 4.29 -25.72 20.32
CA GLY A 521 4.46 -25.80 18.88
C GLY A 521 3.15 -26.12 18.15
N ALA A 522 2.33 -27.03 18.68
CA ALA A 522 1.00 -27.34 18.13
C ALA A 522 0.05 -26.12 18.12
N ILE A 523 0.05 -25.32 19.20
CA ILE A 523 -0.72 -24.07 19.30
C ILE A 523 -0.26 -23.06 18.24
N ILE A 524 1.06 -22.81 18.15
CA ILE A 524 1.62 -21.86 17.20
C ILE A 524 1.31 -22.29 15.76
N ALA A 525 1.55 -23.56 15.42
CA ALA A 525 1.30 -24.10 14.08
C ALA A 525 -0.18 -23.98 13.66
N ASN A 526 -1.11 -24.38 14.52
CA ASN A 526 -2.56 -24.25 14.25
C ASN A 526 -2.97 -22.78 14.05
N SER A 527 -2.35 -21.86 14.79
CA SER A 527 -2.70 -20.43 14.75
C SER A 527 -2.19 -19.74 13.49
N VAL A 528 -0.93 -19.96 13.09
CA VAL A 528 -0.39 -19.33 11.87
C VAL A 528 -0.96 -19.95 10.59
N LEU A 529 -1.23 -21.26 10.56
CA LEU A 529 -1.92 -21.92 9.44
C LEU A 529 -3.38 -21.47 9.26
N ASN A 530 -3.91 -20.63 10.16
CA ASN A 530 -5.22 -19.99 10.00
C ASN A 530 -5.17 -18.69 9.18
N LEU A 531 -3.98 -18.13 8.94
CA LEU A 531 -3.81 -16.83 8.28
C LEU A 531 -3.56 -16.93 6.76
N LEU A 532 -3.52 -18.15 6.20
CA LEU A 532 -3.26 -18.39 4.78
C LEU A 532 -4.51 -18.09 3.92
N ASP A 533 -4.57 -16.88 3.33
CA ASP A 533 -5.64 -16.50 2.41
C ASP A 533 -5.29 -16.76 0.92
N PHE A 534 -5.69 -17.94 0.43
CA PHE A 534 -5.60 -18.31 -0.98
C PHE A 534 -6.58 -17.52 -1.88
N LYS A 535 -7.67 -16.95 -1.34
CA LYS A 535 -8.64 -16.14 -2.09
C LYS A 535 -8.01 -14.81 -2.49
N ALA A 536 -7.33 -14.14 -1.56
CA ALA A 536 -6.54 -12.94 -1.83
C ALA A 536 -5.44 -13.18 -2.88
N ALA A 537 -4.68 -14.27 -2.76
CA ALA A 537 -3.64 -14.63 -3.73
C ALA A 537 -4.20 -14.82 -5.16
N PHE A 538 -5.36 -15.48 -5.30
CA PHE A 538 -6.04 -15.63 -6.59
C PHE A 538 -6.65 -14.32 -7.12
N GLN A 539 -7.16 -13.46 -6.24
CA GLN A 539 -7.64 -12.12 -6.61
C GLN A 539 -6.50 -11.25 -7.15
N ILE A 540 -5.33 -11.23 -6.50
CA ILE A 540 -4.14 -10.53 -6.99
C ILE A 540 -3.75 -11.05 -8.38
N TRP A 541 -3.66 -12.39 -8.56
CA TRP A 541 -3.41 -13.00 -9.86
C TRP A 541 -4.42 -12.62 -10.95
N ARG A 542 -5.70 -12.42 -10.59
CA ARG A 542 -6.76 -12.02 -11.52
C ARG A 542 -6.69 -10.53 -11.89
N VAL A 543 -6.23 -9.66 -10.98
CA VAL A 543 -6.18 -8.20 -11.19
C VAL A 543 -4.89 -7.77 -11.89
N ASP A 544 -3.71 -8.16 -11.39
CA ASP A 544 -2.43 -7.68 -11.91
C ASP A 544 -1.33 -8.75 -11.78
N LYS A 545 -0.71 -9.10 -12.92
CA LYS A 545 0.30 -10.16 -12.98
C LYS A 545 1.63 -9.78 -12.35
N LEU A 546 1.99 -8.50 -12.39
CA LEU A 546 3.24 -8.00 -11.80
C LEU A 546 3.11 -7.89 -10.27
N ASP A 547 1.93 -7.55 -9.76
CA ASP A 547 1.64 -7.61 -8.32
C ASP A 547 1.65 -9.05 -7.78
N PHE A 548 1.18 -10.02 -8.58
CA PHE A 548 1.36 -11.43 -8.23
C PHE A 548 2.84 -11.84 -8.22
N VAL A 549 3.68 -11.30 -9.11
CA VAL A 549 5.14 -11.53 -9.08
C VAL A 549 5.79 -10.88 -7.85
N VAL A 550 5.35 -9.68 -7.42
CA VAL A 550 5.77 -9.07 -6.15
C VAL A 550 5.41 -9.97 -4.96
N MET A 551 4.15 -10.43 -4.89
CA MET A 551 3.65 -11.31 -3.83
C MET A 551 4.42 -12.65 -3.80
N LEU A 552 4.64 -13.26 -4.97
CA LEU A 552 5.37 -14.53 -5.11
C LEU A 552 6.86 -14.35 -4.78
N GLY A 553 7.49 -13.27 -5.22
CA GLY A 553 8.87 -12.92 -4.88
C GLY A 553 9.06 -12.76 -3.37
N CYS A 554 8.10 -12.11 -2.69
CA CYS A 554 8.06 -12.05 -1.24
C CYS A 554 8.00 -13.46 -0.62
N PHE A 555 6.96 -14.23 -0.96
CA PHE A 555 6.70 -15.57 -0.46
C PHE A 555 7.91 -16.51 -0.60
N LEU A 556 8.51 -16.57 -1.79
CA LEU A 556 9.70 -17.40 -2.06
C LEU A 556 10.95 -16.88 -1.33
N GLY A 557 11.13 -15.56 -1.22
CA GLY A 557 12.24 -14.95 -0.49
C GLY A 557 12.24 -15.30 1.00
N ILE A 558 11.07 -15.38 1.65
CA ILE A 558 10.94 -15.82 3.04
C ILE A 558 11.22 -17.33 3.16
N ILE A 559 10.64 -18.13 2.26
CA ILE A 559 10.73 -19.60 2.31
C ILE A 559 12.16 -20.12 2.08
N PHE A 560 12.92 -19.50 1.18
CA PHE A 560 14.30 -19.91 0.90
C PHE A 560 15.35 -19.14 1.70
N GLY A 561 15.04 -17.92 2.15
CA GLY A 561 15.88 -17.08 2.99
C GLY A 561 15.24 -16.81 4.35
N SER A 562 14.75 -15.59 4.54
CA SER A 562 14.23 -15.06 5.81
C SER A 562 13.15 -13.98 5.58
N PRO A 563 12.38 -13.57 6.59
CA PRO A 563 11.34 -12.54 6.46
C PRO A 563 11.84 -11.24 5.82
N GLU A 564 13.05 -10.82 6.20
CA GLU A 564 13.70 -9.58 5.75
C GLU A 564 14.11 -9.66 4.28
N ILE A 565 14.64 -10.82 3.85
CA ILE A 565 14.98 -11.11 2.45
C ILE A 565 13.70 -11.10 1.59
N GLY A 566 12.60 -11.68 2.07
CA GLY A 566 11.31 -11.63 1.39
C GLY A 566 10.76 -10.21 1.22
N LEU A 567 10.84 -9.37 2.27
CA LEU A 567 10.45 -7.95 2.17
C LEU A 567 11.35 -7.20 1.17
N LEU A 568 12.67 -7.37 1.24
CA LEU A 568 13.63 -6.73 0.33
C LEU A 568 13.36 -7.09 -1.15
N VAL A 569 13.16 -8.38 -1.45
CA VAL A 569 12.83 -8.86 -2.81
C VAL A 569 11.50 -8.25 -3.30
N ALA A 570 10.49 -8.17 -2.44
CA ALA A 570 9.19 -7.59 -2.78
C ALA A 570 9.26 -6.07 -3.04
N SER A 571 10.04 -5.33 -2.23
CA SER A 571 10.31 -3.91 -2.47
C SER A 571 11.06 -3.70 -3.79
N ILE A 572 12.09 -4.50 -4.08
CA ILE A 572 12.84 -4.43 -5.35
C ILE A 572 11.91 -4.67 -6.55
N PHE A 573 11.05 -5.69 -6.52
CA PHE A 573 10.08 -5.91 -7.60
C PHE A 573 9.00 -4.81 -7.68
N SER A 574 8.58 -4.23 -6.56
CA SER A 574 7.64 -3.10 -6.54
C SER A 574 8.24 -1.83 -7.16
N PHE A 575 9.49 -1.50 -6.82
CA PHE A 575 10.23 -0.41 -7.45
C PHE A 575 10.50 -0.67 -8.93
N LEU A 576 10.84 -1.92 -9.32
CA LEU A 576 11.03 -2.28 -10.72
C LEU A 576 9.74 -2.16 -11.52
N LYS A 577 8.58 -2.55 -10.97
CA LYS A 577 7.26 -2.35 -11.59
C LYS A 577 6.96 -0.86 -11.80
N LEU A 578 7.21 -0.02 -10.79
CA LEU A 578 7.04 1.43 -10.88
C LEU A 578 7.96 2.03 -11.96
N LEU A 579 9.24 1.66 -11.94
CA LEU A 579 10.25 2.11 -12.90
C LEU A 579 9.91 1.68 -14.32
N LEU A 580 9.46 0.44 -14.55
CA LEU A 580 9.01 -0.01 -15.88
C LEU A 580 7.85 0.83 -16.42
N ARG A 581 6.88 1.18 -15.55
CA ARG A 581 5.72 2.02 -15.93
C ARG A 581 6.12 3.47 -16.26
N ILE A 582 7.18 3.98 -15.63
CA ILE A 582 7.78 5.30 -15.94
C ILE A 582 8.63 5.23 -17.21
N VAL A 583 9.43 4.19 -17.43
CA VAL A 583 10.32 4.04 -18.60
C VAL A 583 9.54 3.75 -19.89
N ARG A 584 8.46 2.97 -19.81
CA ARG A 584 7.61 2.57 -20.94
C ARG A 584 6.15 2.97 -20.71
N PRO A 585 5.83 4.27 -20.70
CA PRO A 585 4.47 4.74 -20.55
C PRO A 585 3.61 4.39 -21.76
N HIS A 586 2.31 4.24 -21.55
CA HIS A 586 1.37 4.06 -22.66
C HIS A 586 1.19 5.37 -23.43
N ILE A 587 1.14 5.26 -24.77
CA ILE A 587 0.85 6.37 -25.67
C ILE A 587 -0.36 5.96 -26.50
N ARG A 588 -1.52 6.56 -26.22
CA ARG A 588 -2.80 6.18 -26.83
C ARG A 588 -3.09 7.03 -28.06
N LEU A 589 -3.52 6.37 -29.14
CA LEU A 589 -4.17 7.03 -30.27
C LEU A 589 -5.57 7.50 -29.83
N LEU A 590 -5.88 8.78 -30.07
CA LEU A 590 -7.20 9.36 -29.80
C LEU A 590 -8.01 9.51 -31.08
N GLY A 591 -9.34 9.42 -30.94
CA GLY A 591 -10.34 9.80 -31.95
C GLY A 591 -11.41 10.71 -31.34
N LEU A 592 -12.17 11.41 -32.19
CA LEU A 592 -13.26 12.29 -31.75
C LEU A 592 -14.59 11.52 -31.69
N LEU A 593 -15.28 11.56 -30.54
CA LEU A 593 -16.63 10.99 -30.45
C LEU A 593 -17.62 11.74 -31.37
N PRO A 594 -18.51 11.02 -32.07
CA PRO A 594 -19.57 11.62 -32.87
C PRO A 594 -20.64 12.25 -31.97
N GLY A 595 -20.61 13.57 -31.84
CA GLY A 595 -21.55 14.37 -31.06
C GLY A 595 -21.11 15.83 -30.97
N GLY A 596 -22.02 16.74 -30.60
CA GLY A 596 -21.75 18.19 -30.64
C GLY A 596 -20.60 18.65 -29.74
N ALA A 597 -20.32 17.93 -28.66
CA ALA A 597 -19.11 18.09 -27.85
C ALA A 597 -18.03 17.10 -28.34
N ALA A 598 -17.25 17.52 -29.35
CA ALA A 598 -16.26 16.71 -30.05
C ALA A 598 -15.10 16.25 -29.15
N THR A 599 -15.35 15.22 -28.32
CA THR A 599 -14.46 14.82 -27.23
C THR A 599 -13.41 13.82 -27.71
N ALA A 600 -12.13 14.09 -27.42
CA ALA A 600 -11.00 13.24 -27.79
C ALA A 600 -10.80 12.09 -26.78
N VAL A 601 -11.02 10.85 -27.25
CA VAL A 601 -11.01 9.62 -26.45
C VAL A 601 -10.13 8.53 -27.08
N SER A 602 -9.68 7.56 -26.29
CA SER A 602 -8.89 6.43 -26.79
C SER A 602 -9.71 5.56 -27.75
N VAL A 603 -9.21 5.35 -28.98
CA VAL A 603 -9.93 4.57 -30.01
C VAL A 603 -10.12 3.10 -29.57
N LEU A 604 -9.16 2.55 -28.81
CA LEU A 604 -9.23 1.20 -28.24
C LEU A 604 -10.34 1.05 -27.18
N GLN A 605 -10.75 2.15 -26.54
CA GLN A 605 -11.85 2.16 -25.56
C GLN A 605 -13.19 2.47 -26.23
N PHE A 606 -13.19 3.31 -27.27
CA PHE A 606 -14.37 3.72 -28.02
C PHE A 606 -14.14 3.52 -29.53
N PRO A 607 -14.40 2.31 -30.07
CA PRO A 607 -14.25 2.03 -31.51
C PRO A 607 -15.09 2.97 -32.38
N ASN A 608 -16.25 3.41 -31.88
CA ASN A 608 -17.15 4.37 -32.55
C ASN A 608 -16.59 5.81 -32.61
N SER A 609 -15.39 6.08 -32.10
CA SER A 609 -14.72 7.37 -32.25
C SER A 609 -14.16 7.53 -33.68
N THR A 610 -14.21 8.74 -34.21
CA THR A 610 -13.79 9.07 -35.57
C THR A 610 -12.34 9.56 -35.60
N LEU A 611 -11.54 8.99 -36.48
CA LEU A 611 -10.19 9.46 -36.76
C LEU A 611 -10.21 10.63 -37.75
N CYS A 612 -9.10 11.36 -37.85
CA CYS A 612 -9.00 12.58 -38.64
C CYS A 612 -7.98 12.42 -39.77
N GLU A 613 -8.41 12.68 -41.01
CA GLU A 613 -7.50 12.66 -42.17
C GLU A 613 -6.36 13.68 -41.97
N GLY A 614 -5.13 13.26 -42.25
CA GLY A 614 -3.92 14.07 -42.06
C GLY A 614 -3.57 14.49 -40.60
N ILE A 615 -4.35 14.14 -39.58
CA ILE A 615 -4.16 14.60 -38.20
C ILE A 615 -4.08 13.40 -37.24
N VAL A 616 -2.94 13.24 -36.58
CA VAL A 616 -2.72 12.20 -35.55
C VAL A 616 -2.82 12.84 -34.16
N MET A 617 -3.72 12.34 -33.32
CA MET A 617 -3.84 12.75 -31.92
C MET A 617 -3.30 11.66 -30.99
N LEU A 618 -2.35 11.99 -30.11
CA LEU A 618 -1.74 11.04 -29.16
C LEU A 618 -1.81 11.59 -27.73
N ARG A 619 -2.19 10.76 -26.75
CA ARG A 619 -2.09 11.05 -25.31
C ARG A 619 -0.92 10.32 -24.69
N ILE A 620 -0.09 11.00 -23.91
CA ILE A 620 0.99 10.39 -23.12
C ILE A 620 0.46 10.15 -21.70
N GLU A 621 0.26 8.88 -21.30
CA GLU A 621 -0.38 8.51 -20.03
C GLU A 621 0.63 8.45 -18.86
N SER A 622 1.53 9.44 -18.76
CA SER A 622 2.62 9.52 -17.76
C SER A 622 3.28 10.90 -17.71
N PRO A 623 3.89 11.31 -16.58
CA PRO A 623 4.96 12.30 -16.57
C PRO A 623 6.10 11.94 -17.54
N LEU A 624 6.74 12.96 -18.13
CA LEU A 624 7.80 12.78 -19.13
C LEU A 624 9.17 13.07 -18.52
N TYR A 625 9.79 12.02 -17.97
CA TYR A 625 11.13 12.07 -17.41
C TYR A 625 12.20 11.49 -18.35
N PHE A 626 13.47 11.70 -18.04
CA PHE A 626 14.64 11.22 -18.79
C PHE A 626 14.59 9.74 -19.26
N PRO A 627 14.01 8.75 -18.52
CA PRO A 627 13.97 7.37 -19.00
C PRO A 627 12.91 7.16 -20.09
N ALA A 628 11.87 7.99 -20.10
CA ALA A 628 10.75 7.92 -21.03
C ALA A 628 11.02 8.72 -22.32
N ALA A 629 11.67 9.88 -22.21
CA ALA A 629 11.84 10.87 -23.29
C ALA A 629 12.21 10.25 -24.66
N ASN A 630 13.27 9.44 -24.68
CA ASN A 630 13.74 8.78 -25.90
C ASN A 630 12.77 7.70 -26.43
N PHE A 631 12.11 6.95 -25.55
CA PHE A 631 11.09 5.98 -25.95
C PHE A 631 9.86 6.67 -26.52
N CYS A 632 9.37 7.72 -25.86
CA CYS A 632 8.21 8.49 -26.29
C CYS A 632 8.43 9.10 -27.68
N ARG A 633 9.56 9.80 -27.91
CA ARG A 633 9.92 10.33 -29.24
C ARG A 633 9.89 9.24 -30.32
N GLN A 634 10.56 8.11 -30.09
CA GLN A 634 10.62 7.02 -31.06
C GLN A 634 9.25 6.35 -31.29
N ARG A 635 8.43 6.20 -30.25
CA ARG A 635 7.08 5.60 -30.32
C ARG A 635 6.12 6.51 -31.09
N ILE A 636 6.16 7.82 -30.83
CA ILE A 636 5.37 8.85 -31.55
C ILE A 636 5.76 8.86 -33.04
N LYS A 637 7.06 8.96 -33.36
CA LYS A 637 7.56 8.94 -34.75
C LYS A 637 7.09 7.68 -35.51
N LYS A 638 7.14 6.50 -34.87
CA LYS A 638 6.64 5.24 -35.42
C LYS A 638 5.11 5.20 -35.58
N LEU A 639 4.34 5.82 -34.67
CA LEU A 639 2.88 5.91 -34.77
C LEU A 639 2.45 6.82 -35.93
N CYS A 640 3.07 7.98 -36.10
CA CYS A 640 2.84 8.85 -37.27
C CYS A 640 3.18 8.12 -38.58
N ASP A 641 4.31 7.42 -38.63
CA ASP A 641 4.73 6.63 -39.80
C ASP A 641 3.80 5.43 -40.08
N ALA A 642 3.19 4.83 -39.06
CA ALA A 642 2.20 3.77 -39.22
C ALA A 642 0.86 4.31 -39.73
N TYR A 643 0.38 5.41 -39.16
CA TYR A 643 -0.86 6.08 -39.59
C TYR A 643 -0.80 6.55 -41.05
N ALA A 644 0.32 7.14 -41.45
CA ALA A 644 0.55 7.58 -42.83
C ALA A 644 0.52 6.43 -43.85
N ARG A 645 1.03 5.24 -43.48
CA ARG A 645 0.96 4.04 -44.31
C ARG A 645 -0.45 3.45 -44.34
N GLY A 646 -1.13 3.37 -43.19
CA GLY A 646 -2.46 2.77 -43.07
C GLY A 646 -3.51 3.47 -43.95
N TYR A 647 -3.56 4.80 -43.90
CA TYR A 647 -4.49 5.59 -44.71
C TYR A 647 -3.94 6.00 -46.09
N GLN A 648 -2.72 5.60 -46.44
CA GLN A 648 -2.00 6.04 -47.66
C GLN A 648 -1.96 7.58 -47.84
N GLN A 649 -2.05 8.34 -46.75
CA GLN A 649 -2.11 9.79 -46.73
C GLN A 649 -0.96 10.37 -45.89
N PRO A 650 -0.35 11.51 -46.28
CA PRO A 650 0.63 12.18 -45.45
C PRO A 650 -0.02 12.78 -44.20
N VAL A 651 0.53 12.48 -43.03
CA VAL A 651 0.24 13.21 -41.80
C VAL A 651 0.77 14.65 -41.97
N ARG A 652 -0.04 15.64 -41.58
CA ARG A 652 0.30 17.08 -41.58
C ARG A 652 0.41 17.64 -40.17
N HIS A 653 -0.37 17.12 -39.23
CA HIS A 653 -0.39 17.58 -37.84
C HIS A 653 -0.30 16.41 -36.85
N CYS A 654 0.52 16.57 -35.81
CA CYS A 654 0.60 15.68 -34.67
C CYS A 654 0.22 16.47 -33.40
N ILE A 655 -0.94 16.15 -32.83
CA ILE A 655 -1.45 16.78 -31.61
C ILE A 655 -1.08 15.88 -30.42
N LEU A 656 -0.28 16.41 -29.49
CA LEU A 656 -0.01 15.76 -28.21
C LEU A 656 -0.95 16.29 -27.14
N ASP A 657 -1.80 15.42 -26.63
CA ASP A 657 -2.63 15.64 -25.45
C ASP A 657 -1.80 15.39 -24.18
N LEU A 658 -1.56 16.47 -23.44
CA LEU A 658 -0.76 16.51 -22.22
C LEU A 658 -1.61 16.49 -20.93
N SER A 659 -2.93 16.24 -21.03
CA SER A 659 -3.85 16.28 -19.87
C SER A 659 -3.52 15.33 -18.72
N VAL A 660 -2.76 14.27 -18.98
CA VAL A 660 -2.27 13.28 -17.98
C VAL A 660 -0.81 13.54 -17.58
N MET A 661 -0.13 14.50 -18.22
CA MET A 661 1.24 14.87 -17.90
C MET A 661 1.26 15.85 -16.72
N HIS A 662 1.38 15.29 -15.52
CA HIS A 662 1.50 16.08 -14.29
C HIS A 662 2.88 16.76 -14.14
N ASP A 663 3.95 16.17 -14.70
CA ASP A 663 5.27 16.79 -14.67
C ASP A 663 6.17 16.39 -15.85
N ILE A 664 7.23 17.18 -16.05
CA ILE A 664 8.29 17.01 -17.06
C ILE A 664 9.65 17.38 -16.46
N ASP A 665 10.72 16.64 -16.81
CA ASP A 665 12.11 17.04 -16.49
C ASP A 665 12.84 17.63 -17.70
N VAL A 666 14.04 18.19 -17.48
CA VAL A 666 14.84 18.85 -18.53
C VAL A 666 15.05 17.94 -19.75
N SER A 667 15.38 16.66 -19.52
CA SER A 667 15.56 15.67 -20.60
C SER A 667 14.25 15.28 -21.29
N GLY A 668 13.12 15.38 -20.60
CA GLY A 668 11.78 15.34 -21.18
C GLY A 668 11.52 16.50 -22.14
N ILE A 669 11.90 17.73 -21.75
CA ILE A 669 11.78 18.93 -22.61
C ILE A 669 12.71 18.81 -23.82
N ASP A 670 13.98 18.45 -23.63
CA ASP A 670 14.91 18.19 -24.73
C ASP A 670 14.38 17.09 -25.67
N GLY A 671 13.75 16.05 -25.12
CA GLY A 671 13.07 15.02 -25.88
C GLY A 671 11.89 15.53 -26.72
N LEU A 672 11.17 16.56 -26.25
CA LEU A 672 10.12 17.25 -27.01
C LEU A 672 10.71 18.20 -28.08
N LYS A 673 11.82 18.88 -27.79
CA LYS A 673 12.57 19.69 -28.79
C LYS A 673 13.09 18.83 -29.93
N GLU A 674 13.71 17.70 -29.61
CA GLU A 674 14.15 16.74 -30.62
C GLU A 674 12.97 16.09 -31.36
N LEU A 675 11.84 15.82 -30.69
CA LEU A 675 10.62 15.35 -31.35
C LEU A 675 10.02 16.39 -32.32
N HIS A 676 9.99 17.67 -31.93
CA HIS A 676 9.54 18.76 -32.80
C HIS A 676 10.40 18.83 -34.07
N ARG A 677 11.74 18.78 -33.93
CA ARG A 677 12.63 18.74 -35.10
C ARG A 677 12.42 17.49 -35.97
N ASP A 678 12.36 16.31 -35.35
CA ASP A 678 12.12 15.01 -36.00
C ASP A 678 10.79 14.93 -36.80
N LEU A 679 9.81 15.78 -36.45
CA LEU A 679 8.52 15.92 -37.14
C LEU A 679 8.53 17.05 -38.18
N SER A 680 9.16 18.18 -37.86
CA SER A 680 9.35 19.31 -38.79
C SER A 680 10.19 18.93 -40.01
N GLU A 681 11.22 18.09 -39.83
CA GLU A 681 11.98 17.43 -40.91
C GLU A 681 11.10 16.60 -41.88
N LYS A 682 9.89 16.21 -41.46
CA LYS A 682 8.89 15.48 -42.26
C LYS A 682 7.71 16.36 -42.71
N SER A 683 7.77 17.68 -42.49
CA SER A 683 6.65 18.61 -42.68
C SER A 683 5.40 18.28 -41.86
N ILE A 684 5.58 17.66 -40.68
CA ILE A 684 4.51 17.42 -39.70
C ILE A 684 4.61 18.51 -38.62
N GLN A 685 3.58 19.36 -38.53
CA GLN A 685 3.49 20.33 -37.44
C GLN A 685 3.16 19.63 -36.12
N LEU A 686 3.93 19.93 -35.07
CA LEU A 686 3.62 19.54 -33.69
C LEU A 686 2.66 20.56 -33.06
N CYS A 687 1.64 20.07 -32.38
CA CYS A 687 0.69 20.85 -31.60
C CYS A 687 0.61 20.29 -30.18
N LEU A 688 0.45 21.14 -29.16
CA LEU A 688 0.24 20.73 -27.77
C LEU A 688 -1.18 21.07 -27.33
N ALA A 689 -1.82 20.17 -26.59
CA ALA A 689 -3.16 20.37 -26.05
C ALA A 689 -3.23 20.02 -24.57
N SER A 690 -4.01 20.80 -23.81
CA SER A 690 -4.36 20.53 -22.40
C SER A 690 -3.16 20.33 -21.46
N ALA A 691 -2.09 21.12 -21.63
CA ALA A 691 -0.95 21.12 -20.71
C ALA A 691 -1.37 21.56 -19.29
N SER A 692 -0.82 20.89 -18.28
CA SER A 692 -0.93 21.32 -16.89
C SER A 692 -0.11 22.60 -16.64
N ARG A 693 -0.48 23.41 -15.63
CA ARG A 693 0.18 24.69 -15.29
C ARG A 693 1.70 24.54 -15.15
N ASP A 694 2.12 23.49 -14.47
CA ASP A 694 3.52 23.31 -14.06
C ASP A 694 4.37 22.79 -15.24
N VAL A 695 3.79 21.97 -16.12
CA VAL A 695 4.38 21.59 -17.41
C VAL A 695 4.45 22.79 -18.36
N LEU A 696 3.36 23.55 -18.51
CA LEU A 696 3.31 24.74 -19.38
C LEU A 696 4.41 25.74 -19.00
N ARG A 697 4.52 26.03 -17.70
CA ARG A 697 5.57 26.86 -17.13
C ARG A 697 6.96 26.37 -17.51
N LYS A 698 7.28 25.10 -17.26
CA LYS A 698 8.58 24.50 -17.60
C LYS A 698 8.89 24.57 -19.11
N LEU A 699 7.88 24.42 -19.98
CA LEU A 699 8.05 24.57 -21.43
C LEU A 699 8.30 26.03 -21.87
N TRP A 700 7.73 27.01 -21.16
CA TRP A 700 8.01 28.43 -21.35
C TRP A 700 9.41 28.82 -20.87
N ASP A 701 9.78 28.43 -19.65
CA ASP A 701 11.09 28.73 -19.04
C ASP A 701 12.24 28.11 -19.86
N ALA A 702 11.98 26.97 -20.54
CA ALA A 702 12.90 26.34 -21.48
C ALA A 702 12.79 26.87 -22.94
N ASN A 703 12.02 27.94 -23.18
CA ASN A 703 11.79 28.59 -24.48
C ASN A 703 11.19 27.68 -25.58
N PHE A 704 10.59 26.53 -25.23
CA PHE A 704 10.08 25.57 -26.22
C PHE A 704 8.80 26.06 -26.92
N LEU A 705 7.95 26.82 -26.22
CA LEU A 705 6.70 27.34 -26.80
C LEU A 705 6.98 28.35 -27.93
N ALA A 706 8.04 29.17 -27.78
CA ALA A 706 8.53 30.06 -28.84
C ALA A 706 9.19 29.29 -30.01
N GLU A 707 9.89 28.18 -29.73
CA GLU A 707 10.48 27.32 -30.77
C GLU A 707 9.43 26.58 -31.61
N MET A 708 8.34 26.13 -30.99
CA MET A 708 7.22 25.46 -31.67
C MET A 708 6.28 26.43 -32.39
N GLY A 709 6.15 27.65 -31.86
CA GLY A 709 5.11 28.62 -32.20
C GLY A 709 3.94 28.54 -31.23
N GLU A 710 3.69 29.64 -30.49
CA GLU A 710 2.66 29.74 -29.44
C GLU A 710 1.24 29.45 -29.96
N GLN A 711 0.98 29.75 -31.24
CA GLN A 711 -0.29 29.47 -31.93
C GLN A 711 -0.62 27.98 -32.08
N TRP A 712 0.31 27.07 -31.74
CA TRP A 712 0.10 25.62 -31.75
C TRP A 712 -0.14 25.02 -30.34
N LEU A 713 -0.36 25.88 -29.34
CA LEU A 713 -0.85 25.51 -28.01
C LEU A 713 -2.38 25.65 -27.94
N PHE A 714 -3.07 24.62 -27.42
CA PHE A 714 -4.53 24.59 -27.34
C PHE A 714 -5.06 24.18 -25.96
N VAL A 715 -6.21 24.74 -25.57
CA VAL A 715 -6.90 24.35 -24.33
C VAL A 715 -7.39 22.90 -24.40
N THR A 716 -7.90 22.44 -25.55
CA THR A 716 -8.34 21.05 -25.77
C THR A 716 -7.82 20.48 -27.10
N PRO A 717 -7.69 19.15 -27.24
CA PRO A 717 -7.35 18.51 -28.51
C PRO A 717 -8.43 18.72 -29.58
N ALA A 718 -9.69 18.96 -29.16
CA ALA A 718 -10.79 19.22 -30.09
C ALA A 718 -10.61 20.55 -30.83
N ASP A 719 -10.15 21.58 -30.13
CA ASP A 719 -9.90 22.91 -30.71
C ASP A 719 -8.67 22.90 -31.61
N ALA A 720 -7.64 22.14 -31.23
CA ALA A 720 -6.51 21.84 -32.10
C ALA A 720 -6.95 21.18 -33.42
N VAL A 721 -7.88 20.21 -33.39
CA VAL A 721 -8.44 19.60 -34.61
C VAL A 721 -9.27 20.60 -35.42
N LYS A 722 -10.03 21.51 -34.81
CA LYS A 722 -10.78 22.56 -35.55
C LYS A 722 -9.82 23.42 -36.37
N LEU A 723 -8.74 23.91 -35.78
CA LEU A 723 -7.74 24.73 -36.47
C LEU A 723 -6.99 23.92 -37.54
N CYS A 724 -6.53 22.71 -37.22
CA CYS A 724 -5.83 21.86 -38.19
C CYS A 724 -6.74 21.50 -39.40
N ARG A 725 -8.06 21.39 -39.20
CA ARG A 725 -9.04 21.18 -40.29
C ARG A 725 -9.36 22.45 -41.08
N SER A 726 -9.27 23.66 -40.51
CA SER A 726 -9.43 24.88 -41.31
C SER A 726 -8.21 25.14 -42.21
N VAL A 727 -7.01 24.72 -41.76
CA VAL A 727 -5.77 24.73 -42.55
C VAL A 727 -5.75 23.61 -43.61
N ALA A 728 -6.39 22.47 -43.36
CA ALA A 728 -6.47 21.33 -44.27
C ALA A 728 -7.81 21.25 -45.03
N VAL A 729 -7.84 21.82 -46.25
CA VAL A 729 -8.99 21.81 -47.19
C VAL A 729 -9.72 20.45 -47.20
N ALA A 730 -11.04 20.49 -47.00
CA ALA A 730 -11.86 19.37 -46.56
C ALA A 730 -12.12 18.27 -47.62
N ALA A 731 -12.28 17.03 -47.12
CA ALA A 731 -12.70 15.83 -47.84
C ALA A 731 -13.66 14.97 -46.97
N PRO A 732 -14.44 14.03 -47.54
CA PRO A 732 -15.50 13.30 -46.82
C PRO A 732 -15.03 11.99 -46.14
N ALA A 733 -15.75 11.56 -45.10
CA ALA A 733 -15.38 10.41 -44.26
C ALA A 733 -15.47 9.03 -44.96
N ILE A 734 -14.50 8.16 -44.67
CA ILE A 734 -14.34 6.80 -45.22
C ILE A 734 -14.27 5.75 -44.07
N LYS A 735 -14.45 4.46 -44.39
CA LYS A 735 -15.02 3.43 -43.48
C LYS A 735 -14.04 2.47 -42.79
N GLU A 736 -12.74 2.55 -43.03
CA GLU A 736 -11.80 1.49 -42.62
C GLU A 736 -11.03 1.87 -41.34
N GLN A 737 -11.52 1.38 -40.20
CA GLN A 737 -10.87 1.52 -38.88
C GLN A 737 -10.24 0.20 -38.39
N ASP A 738 -10.77 -0.95 -38.78
CA ASP A 738 -10.38 -2.26 -38.20
C ASP A 738 -8.95 -2.68 -38.57
N GLU A 739 -8.49 -2.42 -39.81
CA GLU A 739 -7.11 -2.69 -40.19
C GLU A 739 -6.10 -1.78 -39.45
N LEU A 740 -6.48 -0.52 -39.21
CA LEU A 740 -5.65 0.39 -38.41
C LEU A 740 -5.58 -0.09 -36.96
N LEU A 741 -6.72 -0.49 -36.37
CA LEU A 741 -6.77 -1.06 -35.02
C LEU A 741 -5.90 -2.31 -34.88
N ALA A 742 -5.94 -3.22 -35.86
CA ALA A 742 -5.02 -4.37 -35.90
C ALA A 742 -3.54 -3.92 -35.96
N SER A 743 -3.22 -2.94 -36.82
CA SER A 743 -1.85 -2.41 -36.95
C SER A 743 -1.35 -1.69 -35.68
N VAL A 744 -2.24 -1.08 -34.90
CA VAL A 744 -1.91 -0.39 -33.64
C VAL A 744 -1.81 -1.37 -32.48
N GLN A 745 -2.69 -2.38 -32.41
CA GLN A 745 -2.64 -3.45 -31.41
C GLN A 745 -1.32 -4.24 -31.46
N VAL A 746 -0.74 -4.44 -32.65
CA VAL A 746 0.60 -5.05 -32.83
C VAL A 746 1.73 -4.29 -32.09
N TYR A 747 1.50 -3.04 -31.65
CA TYR A 747 2.45 -2.26 -30.83
C TYR A 747 1.94 -1.91 -29.42
N ASP A 748 0.74 -2.35 -29.03
CA ASP A 748 0.17 -2.17 -27.68
C ASP A 748 0.16 -3.51 -26.88
N ILE A 749 0.81 -4.55 -27.44
CA ILE A 749 1.17 -5.85 -26.83
C ILE A 749 2.64 -5.83 -26.40
#